data_AF-A0A0N8W912-F1
#
_entry.id   AF-A0A0N8W912-F1
#
_cell.length_a   1.000
_cell.length_b   1.000
_cell.length_c   1.000
_cell.angle_alpha   90.00
_cell.angle_beta   90.00
_cell.angle_gamma   90.00
#
_symmetry.space_group_name_H-M   'P 1'
#
loop_
_entity.id
_entity.type
_entity.pdbx_description
1 polymer ?
#
loop_
_entity_poly.entity_id
_entity_poly.type
_entity_poly.pdbx_seq_one_letter_code
_entity_poly.pdbx_strand_id
1 'polypeptide(L)'
;MEILKKTILFLVMIFCLQQLTALHLTPAETAWLEDHPVIRIAPDPQFPPIEWFDENDEYRGIAAEFMDLISQQLEIEFEVVRCNNWNEVLSKAQNREVDMLPAAAQTPDRAEYMLFSRPHLVFPGVIITTERNRELKDSQKLYNRKVGIVSDYVWQEFIKHDHPQVEIVEVENVIDGLRKVSTDEIDALIATLPIALYYIEQEGIHNLVVAGQTEYETKLSILTRNDWPHLHSIINKALNNISEEKKKEIIQKWITLKPVPLFSRKIFWIVTFSILIGVALIVLLSFLWNFSLKKQVKLKTRELEEDIVRRKKAEEDLAASEEKFRSLIESSNDGICLQDMQGKIIFANKRKLQILGYDNEKQLLGSNVFDLLKGTEKQRFKEMIPILIEKGFLTNIETEVVKRDGSTLAVDLNFKLISDENCNPKFIMDTMRDITQRKEYEKEITASEKTMRALVAGTKAMFFSTDLRGRFTYLNQTIEEFFNVPTSEMIGRFYLRFVHPQDRHWVHQHYQKQIKYKTPSTFIEFRYTGMNNKIGWVSFLVNPLFDHGRFVGLSGVAQDITERKQAENLLVKAEKKYRDLFEKSEDAILIIHNRKFVDCNQATINMLRYHNKDELLNTHPSELSPEKQPDGKMSFTKANEMMEIAIKKGSHRFEWDHKRSDGEVFPVEVLLTAISSDKDNQIIHTVWRDITERKQAEEALKQSEKNYRDIFNNATDAIYIQDRECRFLDVNRGAIEMYGYPKEFFLGKTPEFLSAPGKNDLNKIAGFVKDAFNGISRQYDFWGIKKNGEVFPKIVRSQKGIYLGKAVVVTFAIDITERKKAEETLKKRMKELEIFNDAAVNREIMLNEARKEINELLEKLGKEPKYEIVKQQDLS
;
A
#
# COMPACT_ATOMS: atom_id res chain seq x y z
N MET A 1 -38.12 -5.85 -38.73
CA MET A 1 -37.18 -5.54 -39.84
C MET A 1 -36.92 -4.04 -39.99
N GLU A 2 -37.94 -3.17 -39.81
CA GLU A 2 -37.74 -1.70 -39.77
C GLU A 2 -36.94 -1.20 -38.57
N ILE A 3 -37.11 -1.82 -37.39
CA ILE A 3 -36.33 -1.46 -36.20
C ILE A 3 -34.85 -1.77 -36.42
N LEU A 4 -34.53 -2.94 -37.00
CA LEU A 4 -33.16 -3.33 -37.33
C LEU A 4 -32.52 -2.39 -38.38
N LYS A 5 -33.29 -1.93 -39.37
CA LYS A 5 -32.83 -0.90 -40.33
C LYS A 5 -32.60 0.45 -39.66
N LYS A 6 -33.44 0.88 -38.71
CA LYS A 6 -33.25 2.12 -37.95
C LYS A 6 -32.06 2.04 -36.99
N THR A 7 -31.82 0.89 -36.36
CA THR A 7 -30.66 0.68 -35.48
C THR A 7 -29.36 0.65 -36.27
N ILE A 8 -29.33 0.02 -37.45
CA ILE A 8 -28.17 0.03 -38.35
C ILE A 8 -27.95 1.43 -38.92
N LEU A 9 -29.00 2.15 -39.31
CA LEU A 9 -28.87 3.53 -39.79
C LEU A 9 -28.37 4.48 -38.69
N PHE A 10 -28.78 4.28 -37.44
CA PHE A 10 -28.31 5.05 -36.28
C PHE A 10 -26.87 4.68 -35.89
N LEU A 11 -26.49 3.40 -36.00
CA LEU A 11 -25.10 2.95 -35.82
C LEU A 11 -24.18 3.44 -36.94
N VAL A 12 -24.64 3.48 -38.19
CA VAL A 12 -23.90 4.05 -39.33
C VAL A 12 -23.83 5.58 -39.23
N MET A 13 -24.85 6.25 -38.69
CA MET A 13 -24.80 7.69 -38.42
C MET A 13 -23.81 8.03 -37.29
N ILE A 14 -23.73 7.20 -36.25
CA ILE A 14 -22.75 7.33 -35.16
C ILE A 14 -21.32 6.99 -35.66
N PHE A 15 -21.18 6.01 -36.55
CA PHE A 15 -19.89 5.66 -37.16
C PHE A 15 -19.41 6.71 -38.19
N CYS A 16 -20.33 7.40 -38.88
CA CYS A 16 -20.02 8.54 -39.74
C CYS A 16 -19.82 9.87 -38.99
N LEU A 17 -20.14 9.94 -37.69
CA LEU A 17 -19.89 11.13 -36.86
C LEU A 17 -18.49 11.15 -36.22
N GLN A 18 -17.67 10.12 -36.46
CA GLN A 18 -16.22 10.20 -36.36
C GLN A 18 -15.62 10.57 -37.73
N GLN A 19 -16.10 11.65 -38.34
CA GLN A 19 -15.29 12.32 -39.37
C GLN A 19 -14.10 12.96 -38.65
N LEU A 20 -12.88 12.61 -39.08
CA LEU A 20 -11.70 13.43 -38.84
C LEU A 20 -12.09 14.88 -39.08
N THR A 21 -11.90 15.75 -38.10
CA THR A 21 -11.91 17.19 -38.34
C THR A 21 -10.75 17.47 -39.30
N ALA A 22 -11.06 17.54 -40.59
CA ALA A 22 -10.10 17.92 -41.61
C ALA A 22 -9.56 19.30 -41.25
N LEU A 23 -8.24 19.43 -41.16
CA LEU A 23 -7.58 20.67 -40.79
C LEU A 23 -7.88 21.74 -41.85
N HIS A 24 -8.59 22.81 -41.48
CA HIS A 24 -8.96 23.87 -42.42
C HIS A 24 -7.79 24.84 -42.67
N LEU A 25 -7.04 24.62 -43.75
CA LEU A 25 -6.03 25.53 -44.27
C LEU A 25 -6.62 26.48 -45.31
N THR A 26 -6.08 27.70 -45.39
CA THR A 26 -6.41 28.65 -46.46
C THR A 26 -5.73 28.25 -47.77
N PRO A 27 -6.25 28.63 -48.94
CA PRO A 27 -5.61 28.31 -50.22
C PRO A 27 -4.15 28.75 -50.30
N ALA A 28 -3.81 29.90 -49.69
CA ALA A 28 -2.43 30.40 -49.63
C ALA A 28 -1.52 29.53 -48.74
N GLU A 29 -2.04 28.99 -47.64
CA GLU A 29 -1.28 28.08 -46.78
C GLU A 29 -1.11 26.69 -47.41
N THR A 30 -2.13 26.20 -48.13
CA THR A 30 -2.03 24.94 -48.88
C THR A 30 -0.98 25.03 -49.99
N ALA A 31 -1.04 26.09 -50.81
CA ALA A 31 -0.02 26.33 -51.84
C ALA A 31 1.39 26.49 -51.24
N TRP A 32 1.49 27.13 -50.06
CA TRP A 32 2.77 27.27 -49.37
C TRP A 32 3.36 25.92 -48.94
N LEU A 33 2.54 24.99 -48.44
CA LEU A 33 2.97 23.64 -48.07
C LEU A 33 3.39 22.81 -49.28
N GLU A 34 2.68 22.94 -50.42
CA GLU A 34 3.06 22.28 -51.67
C GLU A 34 4.45 22.74 -52.15
N ASP A 35 4.78 24.03 -51.96
CA ASP A 35 6.11 24.59 -52.27
C ASP A 35 7.19 24.23 -51.22
N HIS A 36 6.80 23.81 -50.01
CA HIS A 36 7.70 23.50 -48.88
C HIS A 36 7.35 22.15 -48.22
N PRO A 37 7.52 21.02 -48.95
CA PRO A 37 7.12 19.69 -48.45
C PRO A 37 8.02 19.17 -47.33
N VAL A 38 9.22 19.74 -47.17
CA VAL A 38 10.20 19.37 -46.14
C VAL A 38 10.49 20.57 -45.27
N ILE A 39 10.33 20.41 -43.96
CA ILE A 39 10.63 21.44 -42.96
C ILE A 39 11.73 20.91 -42.04
N ARG A 40 12.85 21.63 -41.93
CA ARG A 40 13.98 21.22 -41.09
C ARG A 40 13.70 21.56 -39.64
N ILE A 41 13.69 20.56 -38.77
CA ILE A 41 13.47 20.73 -37.33
C ILE A 41 14.74 20.43 -36.55
N ALA A 42 15.02 21.19 -35.50
CA ALA A 42 16.15 20.90 -34.60
C ALA A 42 15.66 20.76 -33.15
N PRO A 43 15.56 19.54 -32.63
CA PRO A 43 15.24 19.30 -31.23
C PRO A 43 16.46 19.53 -30.32
N ASP A 44 16.21 19.82 -29.04
CA ASP A 44 17.25 19.80 -28.02
C ASP A 44 17.70 18.35 -27.73
N PRO A 45 18.97 17.98 -27.97
CA PRO A 45 19.46 16.62 -27.73
C PRO A 45 19.54 16.24 -26.24
N GLN A 46 19.49 17.19 -25.31
CA GLN A 46 19.72 17.00 -23.87
C GLN A 46 18.46 17.20 -23.02
N PHE A 47 17.27 17.04 -23.60
CA PHE A 47 16.01 17.41 -22.97
C PHE A 47 15.02 16.24 -22.70
N PRO A 48 15.45 15.04 -22.24
CA PRO A 48 14.53 13.95 -21.95
C PRO A 48 13.65 14.24 -20.71
N PRO A 49 12.40 13.75 -20.64
CA PRO A 49 11.70 12.95 -21.65
C PRO A 49 10.94 13.81 -22.68
N ILE A 50 11.24 15.11 -22.79
CA ILE A 50 10.52 16.05 -23.65
C ILE A 50 10.99 15.88 -25.09
N GLU A 51 12.29 15.98 -25.33
CA GLU A 51 12.93 15.62 -26.59
C GLU A 51 14.39 15.22 -26.38
N TRP A 52 14.83 14.16 -27.05
CA TRP A 52 16.23 13.75 -27.10
C TRP A 52 16.44 12.73 -28.22
N PHE A 53 17.68 12.27 -28.41
CA PHE A 53 18.01 11.14 -29.27
C PHE A 53 18.30 9.91 -28.40
N ASP A 54 17.62 8.80 -28.66
CA ASP A 54 17.81 7.55 -27.90
C ASP A 54 19.12 6.82 -28.28
N GLU A 55 19.36 5.65 -27.66
CA GLU A 55 20.58 4.85 -27.92
C GLU A 55 20.71 4.38 -29.38
N ASN A 56 19.60 4.35 -30.13
CA ASN A 56 19.58 4.00 -31.55
C ASN A 56 19.65 5.23 -32.46
N ASP A 57 19.89 6.41 -31.88
CA ASP A 57 19.96 7.69 -32.58
C ASP A 57 18.62 8.18 -33.17
N GLU A 58 17.50 7.67 -32.65
CA GLU A 58 16.17 8.09 -33.09
C GLU A 58 15.66 9.28 -32.27
N TYR A 59 15.00 10.23 -32.94
CA TYR A 59 14.34 11.35 -32.27
C TYR A 59 13.14 10.86 -31.44
N ARG A 60 13.22 11.01 -30.12
CA ARG A 60 12.23 10.51 -29.17
C ARG A 60 11.80 11.59 -28.19
N GLY A 61 10.61 11.37 -27.61
CA GLY A 61 10.07 12.16 -26.52
C GLY A 61 8.68 12.70 -26.80
N ILE A 62 8.19 13.50 -25.86
CA ILE A 62 6.87 14.12 -25.93
C ILE A 62 6.76 15.01 -27.18
N ALA A 63 7.75 15.88 -27.44
CA ALA A 63 7.72 16.79 -28.58
C ALA A 63 7.80 16.04 -29.91
N ALA A 64 8.56 14.93 -29.98
CA ALA A 64 8.61 14.07 -31.16
C ALA A 64 7.23 13.51 -31.54
N GLU A 65 6.45 13.03 -30.58
CA GLU A 65 5.08 12.54 -30.86
C GLU A 65 4.13 13.65 -31.32
N PHE A 66 4.33 14.90 -30.85
CA PHE A 66 3.60 16.03 -31.41
C PHE A 66 4.02 16.31 -32.85
N MET A 67 5.31 16.22 -33.18
CA MET A 67 5.80 16.39 -34.55
C MET A 67 5.24 15.31 -35.48
N ASP A 68 5.18 14.06 -35.04
CA ASP A 68 4.59 12.95 -35.81
C ASP A 68 3.11 13.22 -36.11
N LEU A 69 2.34 13.68 -35.12
CA LEU A 69 0.93 14.01 -35.32
C LEU A 69 0.72 15.22 -36.24
N ILE A 70 1.59 16.21 -36.17
CA ILE A 70 1.53 17.39 -37.04
C ILE A 70 1.93 17.00 -38.47
N SER A 71 2.97 16.19 -38.64
CA SER A 71 3.40 15.64 -39.93
C SER A 71 2.27 14.86 -40.59
N GLN A 72 1.59 13.98 -39.85
CA GLN A 72 0.44 13.21 -40.34
C GLN A 72 -0.77 14.10 -40.71
N GLN A 73 -1.02 15.17 -39.96
CA GLN A 73 -2.14 16.08 -40.24
C GLN A 73 -1.88 16.99 -41.46
N LEU A 74 -0.63 17.35 -41.70
CA LEU A 74 -0.22 18.26 -42.76
C LEU A 74 0.29 17.55 -44.01
N GLU A 75 0.51 16.23 -43.94
CA GLU A 75 1.10 15.42 -45.01
C GLU A 75 2.47 15.94 -45.48
N ILE A 76 3.30 16.41 -44.53
CA ILE A 76 4.66 16.92 -44.77
C ILE A 76 5.71 16.09 -44.04
N GLU A 77 6.96 16.15 -44.50
CA GLU A 77 8.10 15.51 -43.85
C GLU A 77 8.87 16.51 -42.99
N PHE A 78 9.17 16.12 -41.75
CA PHE A 78 10.09 16.87 -40.89
C PHE A 78 11.49 16.26 -40.99
N GLU A 79 12.44 17.01 -41.54
CA GLU A 79 13.84 16.62 -41.57
C GLU A 79 14.48 16.99 -40.22
N VAL A 80 14.86 15.99 -39.43
CA VAL A 80 15.46 16.21 -38.11
C VAL A 80 16.95 16.54 -38.25
N VAL A 81 17.32 17.78 -37.97
CA VAL A 81 18.70 18.25 -37.96
C VAL A 81 19.31 17.98 -36.58
N ARG A 82 20.33 17.12 -36.56
CA ARG A 82 21.04 16.77 -35.34
C ARG A 82 22.02 17.89 -34.92
N CYS A 83 21.94 18.27 -33.66
CA CYS A 83 22.83 19.22 -33.00
C CYS A 83 23.50 18.55 -31.79
N ASN A 84 24.64 19.07 -31.33
CA ASN A 84 25.36 18.53 -30.18
C ASN A 84 24.80 19.05 -28.84
N ASN A 85 24.27 20.27 -28.82
CA ASN A 85 23.73 20.93 -27.64
C ASN A 85 22.74 22.03 -28.02
N TRP A 86 22.06 22.58 -27.03
CA TRP A 86 21.09 23.66 -27.20
C TRP A 86 21.66 24.93 -27.86
N ASN A 87 22.92 25.29 -27.57
CA ASN A 87 23.54 26.49 -28.15
C ASN A 87 23.77 26.35 -29.67
N GLU A 88 24.10 25.15 -30.14
CA GLU A 88 24.17 24.85 -31.57
C GLU A 88 22.80 24.93 -32.24
N VAL A 89 21.74 24.44 -31.58
CA VAL A 89 20.35 24.56 -32.07
C VAL A 89 19.98 26.03 -32.27
N LEU A 90 20.26 26.89 -31.30
CA LEU A 90 19.99 28.32 -31.39
C LEU A 90 20.81 29.00 -32.49
N SER A 91 22.10 28.69 -32.61
CA SER A 91 22.96 29.26 -33.65
C SER A 91 22.46 28.89 -35.05
N LYS A 92 22.08 27.63 -35.27
CA LYS A 92 21.48 27.18 -36.53
C LYS A 92 20.14 27.85 -36.82
N ALA A 93 19.32 28.09 -35.81
CA ALA A 93 18.05 28.81 -35.97
C ALA A 93 18.28 30.28 -36.37
N GLN A 94 19.23 30.96 -35.74
CA GLN A 94 19.61 32.34 -36.10
C GLN A 94 20.17 32.42 -37.53
N ASN A 95 20.99 31.45 -37.93
CA ASN A 95 21.56 31.35 -39.26
C ASN A 95 20.59 30.80 -40.32
N ARG A 96 19.36 30.44 -39.94
CA ARG A 96 18.32 29.88 -40.83
C ARG A 96 18.71 28.54 -41.46
N GLU A 97 19.60 27.80 -40.80
CA GLU A 97 19.96 26.42 -41.14
C GLU A 97 18.88 25.44 -40.71
N VAL A 98 17.99 25.84 -39.79
CA VAL A 98 16.82 25.10 -39.35
C VAL A 98 15.59 25.99 -39.43
N ASP A 99 14.44 25.40 -39.70
CA ASP A 99 13.21 26.14 -39.98
C ASP A 99 12.25 26.18 -38.78
N MET A 100 12.37 25.20 -37.89
CA MET A 100 11.49 25.07 -36.73
C MET A 100 12.18 24.41 -35.52
N LEU A 101 11.84 24.85 -34.32
CA LEU A 101 12.25 24.22 -33.05
C LEU A 101 11.00 23.63 -32.39
N PRO A 102 10.95 22.30 -32.13
CA PRO A 102 9.74 21.65 -31.63
C PRO A 102 9.35 22.07 -30.21
N ALA A 103 10.30 22.22 -29.29
CA ALA A 103 10.02 22.56 -27.90
C ALA A 103 11.00 23.59 -27.32
N ALA A 104 10.72 24.88 -27.54
CA ALA A 104 11.53 25.94 -26.96
C ALA A 104 10.70 26.90 -26.08
N ALA A 105 11.33 27.38 -25.01
CA ALA A 105 10.75 28.41 -24.16
C ALA A 105 10.74 29.78 -24.87
N GLN A 106 9.69 30.56 -24.63
CA GLN A 106 9.54 31.89 -25.20
C GLN A 106 10.46 32.89 -24.48
N THR A 107 11.32 33.60 -25.22
CA THR A 107 12.19 34.66 -24.68
C THR A 107 12.21 35.87 -25.62
N PRO A 108 12.46 37.09 -25.12
CA PRO A 108 12.58 38.28 -25.97
C PRO A 108 13.63 38.14 -27.07
N ASP A 109 14.82 37.61 -26.76
CA ASP A 109 15.92 37.46 -27.71
C ASP A 109 15.56 36.53 -28.88
N ARG A 110 14.82 35.45 -28.60
CA ARG A 110 14.36 34.51 -29.63
C ARG A 110 13.28 35.10 -30.54
N ALA A 111 12.54 36.09 -30.04
CA ALA A 111 11.47 36.77 -30.79
C ALA A 111 12.03 37.58 -31.97
N GLU A 112 13.31 37.95 -31.92
CA GLU A 112 13.95 38.74 -32.97
C GLU A 112 14.10 37.96 -34.28
N TYR A 113 14.22 36.63 -34.22
CA TYR A 113 14.47 35.77 -35.39
C TYR A 113 13.47 34.61 -35.57
N MET A 114 12.62 34.29 -34.58
CA MET A 114 11.59 33.24 -34.66
C MET A 114 10.23 33.72 -34.13
N LEU A 115 9.15 33.11 -34.63
CA LEU A 115 7.77 33.29 -34.17
C LEU A 115 7.35 32.14 -33.24
N PHE A 116 6.72 32.47 -32.11
CA PHE A 116 6.30 31.48 -31.11
C PHE A 116 4.86 31.04 -31.31
N SER A 117 4.63 29.74 -31.45
CA SER A 117 3.28 29.18 -31.40
C SER A 117 2.65 29.40 -30.02
N ARG A 118 1.36 29.06 -29.90
CA ARG A 118 0.79 28.82 -28.56
C ARG A 118 1.59 27.72 -27.85
N PRO A 119 1.85 27.85 -26.53
CA PRO A 119 2.49 26.78 -25.77
C PRO A 119 1.67 25.50 -25.87
N HIS A 120 2.32 24.41 -26.24
CA HIS A 120 1.69 23.10 -26.40
C HIS A 120 2.13 22.11 -25.30
N LEU A 121 3.26 22.40 -24.65
CA LEU A 121 3.69 21.71 -23.44
C LEU A 121 3.87 22.73 -22.31
N VAL A 122 3.24 22.46 -21.18
CA VAL A 122 3.32 23.28 -19.98
C VAL A 122 3.65 22.38 -18.81
N PHE A 123 4.82 22.59 -18.23
CA PHE A 123 5.31 21.79 -17.12
C PHE A 123 5.62 22.68 -15.91
N PRO A 124 5.31 22.22 -14.69
CA PRO A 124 5.67 22.97 -13.50
C PRO A 124 7.20 22.98 -13.30
N GLY A 125 7.75 24.15 -12.99
CA GLY A 125 9.09 24.23 -12.40
C GLY A 125 9.04 23.77 -10.96
N VAL A 126 10.00 22.95 -10.56
CA VAL A 126 10.05 22.38 -9.22
C VAL A 126 11.40 22.59 -8.58
N ILE A 127 11.37 22.65 -7.26
CA ILE A 127 12.55 22.76 -6.41
C ILE A 127 12.88 21.36 -5.91
N ILE A 128 14.11 20.94 -6.17
CA ILE A 128 14.62 19.61 -5.84
C ILE A 128 15.72 19.78 -4.82
N THR A 129 15.63 19.02 -3.75
CA THR A 129 16.54 19.10 -2.62
C THR A 129 16.62 17.74 -1.94
N THR A 130 17.44 17.60 -0.91
CA THR A 130 17.50 16.38 -0.09
C THR A 130 16.35 16.36 0.92
N GLU A 131 16.01 15.19 1.48
CA GLU A 131 14.95 15.09 2.51
C GLU A 131 15.21 16.01 3.72
N ARG A 132 16.48 16.29 4.02
CA ARG A 132 16.90 17.21 5.10
C ARG A 132 16.55 18.67 4.86
N ASN A 133 16.57 19.10 3.59
CA ASN A 133 16.35 20.49 3.17
C ASN A 133 14.93 20.67 2.58
N ARG A 134 13.99 19.79 2.95
CA ARG A 134 12.62 19.75 2.40
C ARG A 134 11.82 21.02 2.68
N GLU A 135 12.26 21.87 3.59
CA GLU A 135 11.70 23.20 3.84
C GLU A 135 11.92 24.19 2.68
N LEU A 136 12.86 23.92 1.77
CA LEU A 136 13.13 24.68 0.55
C LEU A 136 12.04 24.45 -0.52
N LYS A 137 10.79 24.75 -0.17
CA LYS A 137 9.60 24.39 -0.97
C LYS A 137 9.01 25.53 -1.79
N ASP A 138 9.55 26.74 -1.66
CA ASP A 138 9.09 27.93 -2.38
C ASP A 138 10.28 28.88 -2.64
N SER A 139 10.12 29.80 -3.60
CA SER A 139 11.19 30.69 -4.04
C SER A 139 11.75 31.59 -2.93
N GLN A 140 10.97 31.90 -1.88
CA GLN A 140 11.44 32.74 -0.77
C GLN A 140 12.35 31.97 0.18
N LYS A 141 12.10 30.66 0.35
CA LYS A 141 12.93 29.78 1.18
C LYS A 141 14.31 29.53 0.57
N LEU A 142 14.50 29.85 -0.70
CA LEU A 142 15.77 29.76 -1.41
C LEU A 142 16.71 30.95 -1.18
N TYR A 143 16.28 31.98 -0.44
CA TYR A 143 17.11 33.16 -0.18
C TYR A 143 18.35 32.80 0.64
N ASN A 144 19.52 33.27 0.18
CA ASN A 144 20.84 32.95 0.72
C ASN A 144 21.17 31.44 0.72
N ARG A 145 20.53 30.67 -0.14
CA ARG A 145 20.86 29.26 -0.40
C ARG A 145 21.55 29.14 -1.75
N LYS A 146 22.45 28.17 -1.87
CA LYS A 146 23.11 27.80 -3.12
C LYS A 146 22.12 27.04 -3.97
N VAL A 147 21.60 27.68 -5.01
CA VAL A 147 20.61 27.07 -5.90
C VAL A 147 21.22 26.81 -7.26
N GLY A 148 21.28 25.54 -7.63
CA GLY A 148 21.62 25.10 -8.96
C GLY A 148 20.60 25.59 -9.96
N ILE A 149 21.07 26.24 -11.02
CA ILE A 149 20.28 26.59 -12.20
C ILE A 149 21.10 26.21 -13.42
N VAL A 150 20.49 25.47 -14.35
CA VAL A 150 21.14 25.13 -15.62
C VAL A 150 21.37 26.40 -16.41
N SER A 151 22.62 26.63 -16.83
CA SER A 151 22.98 27.79 -17.64
C SER A 151 22.11 27.86 -18.90
N ASP A 152 21.76 29.08 -19.33
CA ASP A 152 20.96 29.36 -20.54
C ASP A 152 19.47 28.93 -20.49
N TYR A 153 18.99 28.40 -19.35
CA TYR A 153 17.56 28.18 -19.13
C TYR A 153 16.90 29.45 -18.61
N VAL A 154 15.65 29.69 -19.03
CA VAL A 154 14.87 30.92 -18.73
C VAL A 154 14.75 31.21 -17.22
N TRP A 155 14.94 30.18 -16.39
CA TRP A 155 14.99 30.27 -14.93
C TRP A 155 16.03 31.28 -14.42
N GLN A 156 17.19 31.39 -15.08
CA GLN A 156 18.25 32.28 -14.62
C GLN A 156 17.83 33.75 -14.71
N GLU A 157 17.14 34.16 -15.77
CA GLU A 157 16.62 35.53 -15.90
C GLU A 157 15.50 35.81 -14.91
N PHE A 158 14.55 34.88 -14.76
CA PHE A 158 13.44 35.04 -13.81
C PHE A 158 13.93 35.13 -12.37
N ILE A 159 14.88 34.28 -11.97
CA ILE A 159 15.38 34.25 -10.59
C ILE A 159 16.30 35.45 -10.34
N LYS A 160 17.17 35.84 -11.29
CA LYS A 160 17.97 37.07 -11.16
C LYS A 160 17.10 38.32 -11.02
N HIS A 161 15.97 38.38 -11.74
CA HIS A 161 15.08 39.55 -11.72
C HIS A 161 14.16 39.57 -10.49
N ASP A 162 13.45 38.46 -10.21
CA ASP A 162 12.40 38.42 -9.19
C ASP A 162 12.92 38.01 -7.80
N HIS A 163 14.04 37.29 -7.74
CA HIS A 163 14.61 36.71 -6.52
C HIS A 163 16.14 36.92 -6.42
N PRO A 164 16.65 38.17 -6.47
CA PRO A 164 18.09 38.47 -6.50
C PRO A 164 18.85 38.04 -5.23
N GLN A 165 18.16 37.66 -4.15
CA GLN A 165 18.75 37.15 -2.91
C GLN A 165 19.11 35.66 -2.98
N VAL A 166 18.77 34.95 -4.06
CA VAL A 166 19.16 33.56 -4.27
C VAL A 166 20.61 33.51 -4.74
N GLU A 167 21.45 32.70 -4.09
CA GLU A 167 22.82 32.48 -4.54
C GLU A 167 22.79 31.46 -5.69
N ILE A 168 22.79 31.97 -6.93
CA ILE A 168 22.73 31.12 -8.12
C ILE A 168 24.08 30.45 -8.33
N VAL A 169 24.07 29.12 -8.35
CA VAL A 169 25.19 28.29 -8.79
C VAL A 169 24.85 27.76 -10.17
N GLU A 170 25.64 28.16 -11.16
CA GLU A 170 25.48 27.67 -12.53
C GLU A 170 25.92 26.21 -12.60
N VAL A 171 25.04 25.36 -13.14
CA VAL A 171 25.29 23.93 -13.36
C VAL A 171 25.24 23.65 -14.86
N GLU A 172 26.05 22.72 -15.33
CA GLU A 172 26.22 22.47 -16.78
C GLU A 172 24.94 21.89 -17.41
N ASN A 173 24.21 21.06 -16.65
CA ASN A 173 22.98 20.39 -17.07
C ASN A 173 22.20 19.93 -15.82
N VAL A 174 20.97 19.45 -16.03
CA VAL A 174 20.10 19.03 -14.91
C VAL A 174 20.75 17.91 -14.09
N ILE A 175 21.46 16.97 -14.72
CA ILE A 175 22.09 15.85 -14.03
C ILE A 175 23.28 16.27 -13.15
N ASP A 176 24.12 17.20 -13.61
CA ASP A 176 25.17 17.84 -12.80
C ASP A 176 24.54 18.53 -11.57
N GLY A 177 23.47 19.27 -11.79
CA GLY A 177 22.70 19.88 -10.70
C GLY A 177 22.15 18.86 -9.70
N LEU A 178 21.53 17.78 -10.16
CA LEU A 178 20.97 16.75 -9.28
C LEU A 178 22.07 16.07 -8.45
N ARG A 179 23.22 15.78 -9.06
CA ARG A 179 24.38 15.19 -8.35
C ARG A 179 24.90 16.13 -7.27
N LYS A 180 25.09 17.41 -7.58
CA LYS A 180 25.54 18.42 -6.61
C LYS A 180 24.56 18.62 -5.46
N VAL A 181 23.25 18.53 -5.69
CA VAL A 181 22.25 18.53 -4.60
C VAL A 181 22.38 17.26 -3.77
N SER A 182 22.53 16.10 -4.42
CA SER A 182 22.63 14.80 -3.74
C SER A 182 23.88 14.68 -2.85
N THR A 183 24.97 15.38 -3.21
CA THR A 183 26.23 15.45 -2.46
C THR A 183 26.34 16.64 -1.49
N ASP A 184 25.25 17.40 -1.30
CA ASP A 184 25.19 18.62 -0.47
C ASP A 184 26.20 19.73 -0.89
N GLU A 185 26.63 19.76 -2.17
CA GLU A 185 27.45 20.85 -2.72
C GLU A 185 26.63 22.12 -2.99
N ILE A 186 25.35 21.94 -3.34
CA ILE A 186 24.34 22.99 -3.48
C ILE A 186 23.07 22.58 -2.71
N ASP A 187 22.33 23.55 -2.19
CA ASP A 187 21.20 23.30 -1.29
C ASP A 187 19.94 22.84 -2.06
N ALA A 188 19.75 23.33 -3.28
CA ALA A 188 18.60 22.96 -4.11
C ALA A 188 18.91 23.12 -5.61
N LEU A 189 18.13 22.46 -6.46
CA LEU A 189 18.12 22.62 -7.91
C LEU A 189 16.72 23.04 -8.35
N ILE A 190 16.63 24.04 -9.23
CA ILE A 190 15.39 24.34 -9.93
C ILE A 190 15.41 23.67 -11.30
N ALA A 191 14.43 22.81 -11.54
CA ALA A 191 14.32 22.05 -12.78
C ALA A 191 12.86 21.87 -13.19
N THR A 192 12.64 21.57 -14.47
CA THR A 192 11.32 21.21 -15.00
C THR A 192 10.97 19.79 -14.55
N LEU A 193 9.82 19.61 -13.89
CA LEU A 193 9.45 18.36 -13.19
C LEU A 193 9.67 17.06 -14.00
N PRO A 194 9.22 16.94 -15.27
CA PRO A 194 9.46 15.75 -16.08
C PRO A 194 10.95 15.36 -16.21
N ILE A 195 11.81 16.35 -16.45
CA ILE A 195 13.24 16.17 -16.69
C ILE A 195 13.93 15.71 -15.41
N ALA A 196 13.58 16.38 -14.32
CA ALA A 196 14.03 16.02 -12.99
C ALA A 196 13.67 14.58 -12.60
N LEU A 197 12.39 14.21 -12.75
CA LEU A 197 11.94 12.85 -12.41
C LEU A 197 12.63 11.80 -13.28
N TYR A 198 12.79 12.08 -14.57
CA TYR A 198 13.49 11.19 -15.50
C TYR A 198 14.92 10.92 -15.04
N TYR A 199 15.72 11.95 -14.78
CA TYR A 199 17.10 11.76 -14.34
C TYR A 199 17.22 11.19 -12.92
N ILE A 200 16.33 11.55 -11.99
CA ILE A 200 16.30 10.93 -10.65
C ILE A 200 16.07 9.42 -10.75
N GLU A 201 15.16 8.99 -11.63
CA GLU A 201 14.84 7.57 -11.84
C GLU A 201 15.96 6.85 -12.59
N GLN A 202 16.46 7.41 -13.69
CA GLN A 202 17.52 6.82 -14.51
C GLN A 202 18.83 6.65 -13.73
N GLU A 203 19.23 7.67 -12.96
CA GLU A 203 20.49 7.65 -12.20
C GLU A 203 20.37 6.94 -10.84
N GLY A 204 19.14 6.58 -10.41
CA GLY A 204 18.91 5.91 -9.13
C GLY A 204 19.19 6.80 -7.91
N ILE A 205 19.05 8.13 -8.04
CA ILE A 205 19.35 9.09 -6.98
C ILE A 205 18.16 9.21 -6.02
N HIS A 206 18.03 8.26 -5.10
CA HIS A 206 16.84 8.13 -4.25
C HIS A 206 16.79 9.07 -3.02
N ASN A 207 17.87 9.80 -2.72
CA ASN A 207 17.93 10.74 -1.59
C ASN A 207 17.37 12.14 -1.92
N LEU A 208 16.97 12.38 -3.17
CA LEU A 208 16.38 13.63 -3.63
C LEU A 208 14.86 13.58 -3.59
N VAL A 209 14.27 14.72 -3.23
CA VAL A 209 12.83 14.92 -3.21
C VAL A 209 12.44 16.23 -3.88
N VAL A 210 11.25 16.24 -4.46
CA VAL A 210 10.59 17.46 -4.90
C VAL A 210 10.03 18.16 -3.66
N ALA A 211 10.72 19.20 -3.17
CA ALA A 211 10.32 19.93 -1.97
C ALA A 211 9.12 20.85 -2.23
N GLY A 212 9.02 21.41 -3.43
CA GLY A 212 7.89 22.23 -3.82
C GLY A 212 7.92 22.67 -5.27
N GLN A 213 6.91 23.47 -5.64
CA GLN A 213 6.72 23.99 -6.99
C GLN A 213 7.06 25.48 -7.01
N THR A 214 7.77 25.92 -8.05
CA THR A 214 8.04 27.35 -8.27
C THR A 214 6.81 28.08 -8.81
N GLU A 215 6.77 29.40 -8.68
CA GLU A 215 5.68 30.24 -9.22
C GLU A 215 5.63 30.25 -10.75
N TYR A 216 6.68 29.76 -11.42
CA TYR A 216 6.78 29.75 -12.87
C TYR A 216 6.59 28.34 -13.44
N GLU A 217 6.08 28.33 -14.67
CA GLU A 217 5.88 27.13 -15.47
C GLU A 217 6.80 27.19 -16.68
N THR A 218 7.39 26.05 -17.05
CA THR A 218 8.06 25.89 -18.33
C THR A 218 6.99 25.77 -19.41
N LYS A 219 6.78 26.86 -20.14
CA LYS A 219 5.86 26.92 -21.29
C LYS A 219 6.66 26.77 -22.57
N LEU A 220 6.58 25.59 -23.19
CA LEU A 220 7.30 25.26 -24.41
C LEU A 220 6.38 25.41 -25.61
N SER A 221 6.88 26.11 -26.61
CA SER A 221 6.21 26.43 -27.86
C SER A 221 6.99 25.86 -29.03
N ILE A 222 6.31 25.68 -30.15
CA ILE A 222 6.99 25.46 -31.42
C ILE A 222 7.43 26.83 -31.94
N LEU A 223 8.71 26.96 -32.26
CA LEU A 223 9.25 28.19 -32.84
C LEU A 223 9.43 27.97 -34.33
N THR A 224 8.91 28.87 -35.15
CA THR A 224 9.07 28.82 -36.61
C THR A 224 9.80 30.07 -37.07
N ARG A 225 10.51 29.99 -38.19
CA ARG A 225 11.16 31.18 -38.79
C ARG A 225 10.24 32.39 -38.90
N ASN A 226 10.77 33.57 -38.57
CA ASN A 226 9.98 34.80 -38.58
C ASN A 226 9.70 35.36 -39.98
N ASP A 227 10.46 34.95 -41.00
CA ASP A 227 10.19 35.27 -42.40
C ASP A 227 9.15 34.32 -43.04
N TRP A 228 8.69 33.29 -42.32
CA TRP A 228 7.67 32.33 -42.76
C TRP A 228 6.37 32.40 -41.92
N PRO A 229 5.59 33.49 -42.03
CA PRO A 229 4.35 33.65 -41.26
C PRO A 229 3.27 32.63 -41.65
N HIS A 230 3.31 32.08 -42.87
CA HIS A 230 2.42 31.00 -43.29
C HIS A 230 2.66 29.72 -42.49
N LEU A 231 3.92 29.27 -42.37
CA LEU A 231 4.28 28.12 -41.53
C LEU A 231 3.80 28.33 -40.09
N HIS A 232 4.05 29.53 -39.54
CA HIS A 232 3.60 29.88 -38.19
C HIS A 232 2.08 29.73 -38.00
N SER A 233 1.29 30.23 -38.97
CA SER A 233 -0.16 30.09 -38.98
C SER A 233 -0.62 28.63 -39.05
N ILE A 234 -0.01 27.86 -39.95
CA ILE A 234 -0.30 26.43 -40.17
C ILE A 234 -0.04 25.63 -38.90
N ILE A 235 1.12 25.81 -38.26
CA ILE A 235 1.47 25.11 -37.03
C ILE A 235 0.49 25.41 -35.89
N ASN A 236 0.07 26.67 -35.73
CA ASN A 236 -0.95 26.99 -34.73
C ASN A 236 -2.30 26.32 -35.02
N LYS A 237 -2.69 26.17 -36.30
CA LYS A 237 -3.92 25.43 -36.67
C LYS A 237 -3.77 23.95 -36.36
N ALA A 238 -2.66 23.33 -36.75
CA ALA A 238 -2.37 21.92 -36.48
C ALA A 238 -2.40 21.62 -34.96
N LEU A 239 -1.75 22.47 -34.15
CA LEU A 239 -1.77 22.36 -32.69
C LEU A 239 -3.18 22.49 -32.08
N ASN A 240 -4.03 23.36 -32.63
CA ASN A 240 -5.41 23.53 -32.17
C ASN A 240 -6.32 22.35 -32.54
N ASN A 241 -5.96 21.56 -33.57
CA ASN A 241 -6.73 20.39 -34.01
C ASN A 241 -6.41 19.13 -33.19
N ILE A 242 -5.31 19.13 -32.42
CA ILE A 242 -5.00 18.06 -31.46
C ILE A 242 -5.89 18.22 -30.22
N SER A 243 -6.69 17.20 -29.91
CA SER A 243 -7.59 17.23 -28.75
C SER A 243 -6.84 17.24 -27.42
N GLU A 244 -7.41 17.87 -26.39
CA GLU A 244 -6.83 17.91 -25.04
C GLU A 244 -6.66 16.51 -24.42
N GLU A 245 -7.53 15.56 -24.76
CA GLU A 245 -7.41 14.16 -24.35
C GLU A 245 -6.18 13.50 -24.98
N LYS A 246 -5.95 13.72 -26.27
CA LYS A 246 -4.78 13.19 -26.96
C LYS A 246 -3.48 13.81 -26.45
N LYS A 247 -3.47 15.12 -26.18
CA LYS A 247 -2.32 15.81 -25.53
C LYS A 247 -1.99 15.17 -24.18
N LYS A 248 -3.00 14.90 -23.33
CA LYS A 248 -2.81 14.23 -22.04
C LYS A 248 -2.31 12.80 -22.18
N GLU A 249 -2.81 12.05 -23.16
CA GLU A 249 -2.38 10.68 -23.45
C GLU A 249 -0.88 10.62 -23.77
N ILE A 250 -0.41 11.49 -24.68
CA ILE A 250 1.01 11.58 -25.04
C ILE A 250 1.85 11.91 -23.80
N ILE A 251 1.47 12.93 -23.03
CA ILE A 251 2.23 13.33 -21.84
C ILE A 251 2.27 12.21 -20.79
N GLN A 252 1.16 11.51 -20.54
CA GLN A 252 1.09 10.42 -19.54
C GLN A 252 1.87 9.17 -19.95
N LYS A 253 2.03 8.93 -21.26
CA LYS A 253 2.85 7.82 -21.78
C LYS A 253 4.32 7.98 -21.39
N TRP A 254 4.83 9.20 -21.40
CA TRP A 254 6.22 9.51 -21.06
C TRP A 254 6.43 9.88 -19.59
N ILE A 255 5.38 10.32 -18.87
CA ILE A 255 5.46 10.75 -17.47
C ILE A 255 4.54 9.89 -16.60
N THR A 256 5.10 8.86 -15.97
CA THR A 256 4.39 7.99 -15.03
C THR A 256 4.20 8.66 -13.67
N LEU A 257 3.17 9.49 -13.52
CA LEU A 257 2.69 9.86 -12.18
C LEU A 257 2.06 8.61 -11.56
N LYS A 258 2.79 7.93 -10.66
CA LYS A 258 2.26 6.76 -9.93
C LYS A 258 0.90 7.13 -9.33
N PRO A 259 -0.21 6.49 -9.75
CA PRO A 259 -1.50 6.79 -9.16
C PRO A 259 -1.46 6.43 -7.67
N VAL A 260 -1.89 7.35 -6.83
CA VAL A 260 -1.97 7.15 -5.37
C VAL A 260 -2.75 5.85 -5.11
N PRO A 261 -2.18 4.85 -4.40
CA PRO A 261 -2.81 3.55 -4.22
C PRO A 261 -4.24 3.67 -3.69
N LEU A 262 -5.16 2.82 -4.17
CA LEU A 262 -6.59 2.84 -3.77
C LEU A 262 -6.76 2.77 -2.24
N PHE A 263 -5.88 2.06 -1.54
CA PHE A 263 -5.83 1.91 -0.08
C PHE A 263 -5.55 3.22 0.69
N SER A 264 -5.02 4.24 0.01
CA SER A 264 -4.74 5.57 0.58
C SER A 264 -5.99 6.45 0.61
N ARG A 265 -7.07 6.06 -0.08
CA ARG A 265 -8.33 6.82 -0.12
C ARG A 265 -9.26 6.37 1.00
N LYS A 266 -9.76 7.31 1.81
CA LYS A 266 -10.71 7.05 2.92
C LYS A 266 -11.92 6.19 2.51
N ILE A 267 -12.41 6.39 1.28
CA ILE A 267 -13.57 5.65 0.74
C ILE A 267 -13.33 4.14 0.61
N PHE A 268 -12.10 3.72 0.32
CA PHE A 268 -11.77 2.29 0.20
C PHE A 268 -11.97 1.56 1.53
N TRP A 269 -11.49 2.15 2.62
CA TRP A 269 -11.64 1.57 3.95
C TRP A 269 -13.10 1.53 4.41
N ILE A 270 -13.89 2.57 4.10
CA ILE A 270 -15.33 2.59 4.43
C ILE A 270 -16.07 1.41 3.78
N VAL A 271 -15.86 1.18 2.48
CA VAL A 271 -16.50 0.06 1.75
C VAL A 271 -16.03 -1.29 2.29
N THR A 272 -14.74 -1.43 2.57
CA THR A 272 -14.15 -2.68 3.09
C THR A 272 -14.72 -3.04 4.48
N PHE A 273 -14.83 -2.06 5.38
CA PHE A 273 -15.44 -2.25 6.69
C PHE A 273 -16.93 -2.58 6.60
N SER A 274 -17.68 -1.96 5.69
CA SER A 274 -19.10 -2.29 5.48
C SER A 274 -19.30 -3.75 5.04
N ILE A 275 -18.44 -4.28 4.18
CA ILE A 275 -18.49 -5.68 3.74
C ILE A 275 -18.17 -6.63 4.89
N LEU A 276 -17.12 -6.33 5.67
CA LEU A 276 -16.73 -7.16 6.83
C LEU A 276 -17.82 -7.24 7.90
N ILE A 277 -18.51 -6.13 8.18
CA ILE A 277 -19.65 -6.10 9.10
C ILE A 277 -20.79 -6.99 8.59
N GLY A 278 -21.08 -6.93 7.28
CA GLY A 278 -22.11 -7.79 6.67
C GLY A 278 -21.82 -9.28 6.84
N VAL A 279 -20.58 -9.70 6.60
CA VAL A 279 -20.15 -11.11 6.77
C VAL A 279 -20.25 -11.56 8.23
N ALA A 280 -19.80 -10.72 9.18
CA ALA A 280 -19.87 -11.03 10.60
C ALA A 280 -21.32 -11.24 11.08
N LEU A 281 -22.27 -10.46 10.54
CA LEU A 281 -23.69 -10.55 10.87
C LEU A 281 -24.31 -11.86 10.37
N ILE A 282 -23.92 -12.34 9.18
CA ILE A 282 -24.37 -13.62 8.62
C ILE A 282 -23.85 -14.80 9.47
N VAL A 283 -22.59 -14.75 9.90
CA VAL A 283 -21.99 -15.78 10.77
C VAL A 283 -22.71 -15.82 12.12
N LEU A 284 -23.00 -14.66 12.71
CA LEU A 284 -23.73 -14.57 13.99
C LEU A 284 -25.15 -15.17 13.87
N LEU A 285 -25.87 -14.87 12.79
CA LEU A 285 -27.20 -15.44 12.54
C LEU A 285 -27.15 -16.96 12.36
N SER A 286 -26.13 -17.48 11.68
CA SER A 286 -25.92 -18.93 11.54
C SER A 286 -25.68 -19.62 12.88
N PHE A 287 -24.89 -19.01 13.77
CA PHE A 287 -24.64 -19.52 15.12
C PHE A 287 -25.92 -19.53 15.97
N LEU A 288 -26.70 -18.45 15.95
CA LEU A 288 -27.96 -18.35 16.68
C LEU A 288 -28.98 -19.39 16.21
N TRP A 289 -29.07 -19.62 14.90
CA TRP A 289 -29.93 -20.66 14.32
C TRP A 289 -29.53 -22.06 14.79
N ASN A 290 -28.24 -22.37 14.77
CA ASN A 290 -27.70 -23.67 15.18
C ASN A 290 -27.95 -23.94 16.68
N PHE A 291 -27.84 -22.91 17.52
CA PHE A 291 -28.15 -23.02 18.94
C PHE A 291 -29.63 -23.31 19.22
N SER A 292 -30.54 -22.64 18.50
CA SER A 292 -31.99 -22.88 18.59
C SER A 292 -32.36 -24.31 18.20
N LEU A 293 -31.76 -24.83 17.12
CA LEU A 293 -32.01 -26.18 16.61
C LEU A 293 -31.66 -27.27 17.64
N LYS A 294 -30.50 -27.14 18.31
CA LYS A 294 -30.06 -28.09 19.35
C LYS A 294 -31.03 -28.15 20.54
N LYS A 295 -31.66 -27.03 20.89
CA LYS A 295 -32.63 -26.96 22.00
C LYS A 295 -33.92 -27.71 21.67
N GLN A 296 -34.41 -27.63 20.42
CA GLN A 296 -35.62 -28.34 20.01
C GLN A 296 -35.43 -29.86 19.95
N VAL A 297 -34.27 -30.33 19.49
CA VAL A 297 -33.96 -31.76 19.44
C VAL A 297 -33.98 -32.38 20.84
N LYS A 298 -33.39 -31.71 21.84
CA LYS A 298 -33.29 -32.22 23.21
C LYS A 298 -34.64 -32.36 23.94
N LEU A 299 -35.62 -31.51 23.62
CA LEU A 299 -36.96 -31.59 24.21
C LEU A 299 -37.75 -32.79 23.68
N LYS A 300 -37.70 -33.05 22.37
CA LYS A 300 -38.36 -34.21 21.75
C LYS A 300 -37.79 -35.55 22.20
N THR A 301 -36.49 -35.63 22.48
CA THR A 301 -35.87 -36.88 22.95
C THR A 301 -36.39 -37.30 24.33
N ARG A 302 -36.73 -36.35 25.20
CA ARG A 302 -37.14 -36.62 26.58
C ARG A 302 -38.59 -37.12 26.70
N GLU A 303 -39.51 -36.63 25.86
CA GLU A 303 -40.89 -37.14 25.80
C GLU A 303 -40.95 -38.61 25.32
N LEU A 304 -40.07 -38.98 24.39
CA LEU A 304 -40.01 -40.35 23.86
C LEU A 304 -39.44 -41.37 24.86
N GLU A 305 -38.63 -40.95 25.83
CA GLU A 305 -38.01 -41.85 26.81
C GLU A 305 -38.98 -42.28 27.93
N GLU A 306 -39.94 -41.43 28.32
CA GLU A 306 -40.87 -41.72 29.42
C GLU A 306 -41.98 -42.72 29.04
N ASP A 307 -42.42 -42.74 27.79
CA ASP A 307 -43.44 -43.66 27.28
C ASP A 307 -42.92 -45.10 27.12
N ILE A 308 -41.61 -45.28 26.93
CA ILE A 308 -40.96 -46.58 26.73
C ILE A 308 -40.84 -47.37 28.05
N VAL A 309 -40.78 -46.69 29.19
CA VAL A 309 -40.52 -47.34 30.50
C VAL A 309 -41.76 -48.02 31.08
N ARG A 310 -42.97 -47.48 30.88
CA ARG A 310 -44.20 -48.05 31.46
C ARG A 310 -44.65 -49.36 30.80
N ARG A 311 -44.34 -49.55 29.52
CA ARG A 311 -44.79 -50.73 28.76
C ARG A 311 -43.93 -51.98 29.02
N LYS A 312 -42.65 -51.80 29.36
CA LYS A 312 -41.69 -52.90 29.60
C LYS A 312 -42.00 -53.74 30.84
N LYS A 313 -42.48 -53.12 31.92
CA LYS A 313 -42.53 -53.79 33.23
C LYS A 313 -43.66 -54.82 33.42
N ALA A 314 -44.71 -54.79 32.58
CA ALA A 314 -45.81 -55.75 32.67
C ALA A 314 -45.64 -56.97 31.75
N GLU A 315 -44.77 -56.89 30.74
CA GLU A 315 -44.44 -58.02 29.84
C GLU A 315 -43.35 -58.93 30.45
N GLU A 316 -42.52 -58.41 31.36
CA GLU A 316 -41.37 -59.13 31.92
C GLU A 316 -41.75 -60.30 32.88
N ASP A 317 -42.84 -60.21 33.64
CA ASP A 317 -43.19 -61.23 34.64
C ASP A 317 -43.91 -62.47 34.06
N LEU A 318 -44.68 -62.32 32.99
CA LEU A 318 -45.33 -63.45 32.30
C LEU A 318 -44.36 -64.18 31.36
N ALA A 319 -43.42 -63.45 30.75
CA ALA A 319 -42.36 -64.02 29.91
C ALA A 319 -41.40 -64.92 30.71
N ALA A 320 -41.05 -64.55 31.95
CA ALA A 320 -39.99 -65.22 32.71
C ALA A 320 -40.22 -66.72 33.02
N SER A 321 -41.46 -67.21 33.06
CA SER A 321 -41.78 -68.63 33.36
C SER A 321 -41.80 -69.52 32.11
N GLU A 322 -42.43 -69.07 31.02
CA GLU A 322 -42.41 -69.76 29.72
C GLU A 322 -41.03 -69.71 29.06
N GLU A 323 -40.32 -68.60 29.24
CA GLU A 323 -38.96 -68.41 28.74
C GLU A 323 -37.98 -69.35 29.44
N LYS A 324 -38.21 -69.77 30.69
CA LYS A 324 -37.30 -70.68 31.40
C LYS A 324 -37.29 -72.11 30.82
N PHE A 325 -38.43 -72.68 30.46
CA PHE A 325 -38.53 -74.03 29.86
C PHE A 325 -38.19 -74.00 28.36
N ARG A 326 -38.65 -72.97 27.64
CA ARG A 326 -38.27 -72.72 26.24
C ARG A 326 -36.76 -72.49 26.14
N SER A 327 -36.16 -71.68 27.02
CA SER A 327 -34.71 -71.39 27.03
C SER A 327 -33.85 -72.65 27.20
N LEU A 328 -34.27 -73.68 27.94
CA LEU A 328 -33.49 -74.92 28.07
C LEU A 328 -33.46 -75.77 26.79
N ILE A 329 -34.56 -75.82 26.03
CA ILE A 329 -34.62 -76.54 24.74
C ILE A 329 -34.04 -75.69 23.60
N GLU A 330 -34.22 -74.37 23.67
CA GLU A 330 -33.67 -73.40 22.72
C GLU A 330 -32.16 -73.17 22.88
N SER A 331 -31.63 -73.36 24.09
CA SER A 331 -30.18 -73.26 24.36
C SER A 331 -29.39 -74.52 24.02
N SER A 332 -30.06 -75.57 23.52
CA SER A 332 -29.37 -76.71 22.91
C SER A 332 -28.64 -76.26 21.65
N ASN A 333 -27.36 -76.60 21.53
CA ASN A 333 -26.56 -76.30 20.35
C ASN A 333 -26.93 -77.15 19.11
N ASP A 334 -27.73 -78.20 19.33
CA ASP A 334 -28.27 -79.06 18.28
C ASP A 334 -29.71 -78.63 17.92
N GLY A 335 -30.03 -78.70 16.64
CA GLY A 335 -31.39 -78.52 16.15
C GLY A 335 -32.25 -79.71 16.56
N ILE A 336 -33.24 -79.47 17.40
CA ILE A 336 -34.16 -80.48 17.91
C ILE A 336 -35.51 -80.29 17.23
N CYS A 337 -36.08 -81.34 16.66
CA CYS A 337 -37.51 -81.36 16.35
C CYS A 337 -38.20 -82.64 16.80
N LEU A 338 -39.52 -82.57 16.82
CA LEU A 338 -40.42 -83.64 17.22
C LEU A 338 -41.42 -83.83 16.09
N GLN A 339 -41.64 -85.06 15.70
CA GLN A 339 -42.50 -85.45 14.59
C GLN A 339 -43.44 -86.60 14.98
N ASP A 340 -44.55 -86.74 14.28
CA ASP A 340 -45.40 -87.92 14.41
C ASP A 340 -44.82 -89.15 13.70
N MET A 341 -45.45 -90.31 13.90
CA MET A 341 -45.01 -91.59 13.33
C MET A 341 -45.13 -91.67 11.80
N GLN A 342 -45.76 -90.67 11.16
CA GLN A 342 -45.86 -90.54 9.70
C GLN A 342 -44.82 -89.55 9.13
N GLY A 343 -43.99 -88.97 10.01
CA GLY A 343 -42.89 -88.07 9.65
C GLY A 343 -43.29 -86.58 9.64
N LYS A 344 -44.45 -86.22 10.17
CA LYS A 344 -44.92 -84.83 10.19
C LYS A 344 -44.35 -84.08 11.38
N ILE A 345 -43.68 -82.97 11.15
CA ILE A 345 -43.03 -82.18 12.21
C ILE A 345 -44.09 -81.43 13.01
N ILE A 346 -44.10 -81.59 14.33
CA ILE A 346 -45.09 -80.97 15.24
C ILE A 346 -44.46 -79.97 16.21
N PHE A 347 -43.15 -80.01 16.40
CA PHE A 347 -42.39 -79.05 17.18
C PHE A 347 -40.97 -78.94 16.64
N ALA A 348 -40.37 -77.76 16.63
CA ALA A 348 -38.95 -77.59 16.31
C ALA A 348 -38.36 -76.42 17.11
N ASN A 349 -37.23 -76.63 17.77
CA ASN A 349 -36.53 -75.55 18.46
C ASN A 349 -35.95 -74.57 17.41
N LYS A 350 -35.67 -73.33 17.81
CA LYS A 350 -35.05 -72.33 16.92
C LYS A 350 -33.77 -72.84 16.35
N ARG A 351 -32.97 -73.62 17.09
CA ARG A 351 -31.72 -74.12 16.53
C ARG A 351 -31.99 -74.98 15.28
N LYS A 352 -33.03 -75.81 15.26
CA LYS A 352 -33.44 -76.61 14.10
C LYS A 352 -33.93 -75.73 12.95
N LEU A 353 -34.78 -74.74 13.24
CA LEU A 353 -35.27 -73.79 12.25
C LEU A 353 -34.14 -72.96 11.64
N GLN A 354 -33.21 -72.48 12.47
CA GLN A 354 -32.04 -71.70 12.08
C GLN A 354 -31.09 -72.53 11.22
N ILE A 355 -30.81 -73.77 11.62
CA ILE A 355 -30.00 -74.70 10.85
C ILE A 355 -30.65 -74.93 9.47
N LEU A 356 -31.97 -75.18 9.42
CA LEU A 356 -32.71 -75.45 8.19
C LEU A 356 -33.24 -74.21 7.44
N GLY A 357 -32.94 -72.99 7.90
CA GLY A 357 -33.36 -71.74 7.24
C GLY A 357 -34.87 -71.52 7.18
N TYR A 358 -35.65 -72.10 8.10
CA TYR A 358 -37.08 -71.83 8.19
C TYR A 358 -37.30 -70.58 9.03
N ASP A 359 -37.90 -69.58 8.39
CA ASP A 359 -38.07 -68.25 8.98
C ASP A 359 -38.98 -68.28 10.20
N ASN A 360 -39.91 -69.24 10.24
CA ASN A 360 -40.69 -69.51 11.42
C ASN A 360 -41.01 -71.00 11.56
N GLU A 361 -41.34 -71.38 12.77
CA GLU A 361 -41.75 -72.74 13.11
C GLU A 361 -42.95 -73.18 12.25
N LYS A 362 -43.99 -72.35 12.09
CA LYS A 362 -45.25 -72.68 11.37
C LYS A 362 -45.07 -73.12 9.92
N GLN A 363 -43.95 -72.77 9.31
CA GLN A 363 -43.58 -73.14 7.95
C GLN A 363 -42.97 -74.53 7.84
N LEU A 364 -42.32 -74.98 8.91
CA LEU A 364 -41.73 -76.31 9.04
C LEU A 364 -42.72 -77.27 9.71
N LEU A 365 -43.46 -76.78 10.69
CA LEU A 365 -44.53 -77.50 11.37
C LEU A 365 -45.59 -77.92 10.36
N GLY A 366 -45.98 -79.18 10.44
CA GLY A 366 -46.92 -79.82 9.55
C GLY A 366 -46.31 -80.32 8.23
N SER A 367 -45.08 -79.93 7.91
CA SER A 367 -44.33 -80.49 6.77
C SER A 367 -43.78 -81.87 7.12
N ASN A 368 -43.47 -82.68 6.11
CA ASN A 368 -42.89 -83.99 6.33
C ASN A 368 -41.35 -83.90 6.36
N VAL A 369 -40.72 -84.54 7.35
CA VAL A 369 -39.26 -84.52 7.51
C VAL A 369 -38.54 -85.08 6.28
N PHE A 370 -39.16 -86.00 5.54
CA PHE A 370 -38.55 -86.57 4.33
C PHE A 370 -38.43 -85.54 3.20
N ASP A 371 -39.15 -84.42 3.24
CA ASP A 371 -39.02 -83.36 2.24
C ASP A 371 -37.77 -82.51 2.41
N LEU A 372 -37.11 -82.66 3.56
CA LEU A 372 -35.83 -82.04 3.86
C LEU A 372 -34.63 -82.85 3.34
N LEU A 373 -34.86 -83.96 2.63
CA LEU A 373 -33.82 -84.87 2.12
C LEU A 373 -33.86 -84.95 0.58
N LYS A 374 -32.69 -85.01 -0.08
CA LYS A 374 -32.59 -85.10 -1.55
C LYS A 374 -32.62 -86.54 -2.08
N GLY A 375 -33.31 -86.74 -3.19
CA GLY A 375 -33.15 -87.92 -4.07
C GLY A 375 -33.19 -89.27 -3.34
N THR A 376 -32.15 -90.09 -3.55
CA THR A 376 -32.02 -91.46 -3.03
C THR A 376 -31.93 -91.56 -1.50
N GLU A 377 -31.70 -90.46 -0.78
CA GLU A 377 -31.66 -90.44 0.70
C GLU A 377 -33.05 -90.65 1.31
N LYS A 378 -34.15 -90.24 0.66
CA LYS A 378 -35.51 -90.46 1.20
C LYS A 378 -35.84 -91.94 1.40
N GLN A 379 -35.39 -92.80 0.48
CA GLN A 379 -35.61 -94.25 0.54
C GLN A 379 -34.81 -94.89 1.68
N ARG A 380 -33.54 -94.47 1.81
CA ARG A 380 -32.63 -94.91 2.88
C ARG A 380 -33.22 -94.64 4.28
N PHE A 381 -33.80 -93.46 4.51
CA PHE A 381 -34.39 -93.14 5.82
C PHE A 381 -35.71 -93.88 6.10
N LYS A 382 -36.51 -94.25 5.08
CA LYS A 382 -37.73 -95.06 5.28
C LYS A 382 -37.42 -96.49 5.72
N GLU A 383 -36.37 -97.08 5.17
CA GLU A 383 -35.90 -98.43 5.55
C GLU A 383 -35.35 -98.47 6.98
N MET A 384 -35.00 -97.30 7.56
CA MET A 384 -34.51 -97.18 8.95
C MET A 384 -35.63 -97.10 10.00
N ILE A 385 -36.90 -96.85 9.64
CA ILE A 385 -38.01 -96.69 10.61
C ILE A 385 -38.34 -97.98 11.37
N PRO A 386 -38.45 -99.18 10.76
CA PRO A 386 -38.70 -100.41 11.50
C PRO A 386 -37.59 -100.69 12.53
N ILE A 387 -36.35 -100.38 12.16
CA ILE A 387 -35.18 -100.53 13.03
C ILE A 387 -35.25 -99.54 14.21
N LEU A 388 -35.72 -98.31 13.99
CA LEU A 388 -35.97 -97.33 15.06
C LEU A 388 -37.09 -97.77 16.01
N ILE A 389 -38.17 -98.39 15.51
CA ILE A 389 -39.27 -98.89 16.34
C ILE A 389 -38.83 -100.07 17.19
N GLU A 390 -38.05 -101.00 16.63
CA GLU A 390 -37.51 -102.15 17.36
C GLU A 390 -36.49 -101.73 18.42
N LYS A 391 -35.59 -100.78 18.12
CA LYS A 391 -34.47 -100.40 19.00
C LYS A 391 -34.72 -99.17 19.88
N GLY A 392 -35.70 -98.33 19.56
CA GLY A 392 -36.05 -97.10 20.27
C GLY A 392 -35.16 -95.88 19.99
N PHE A 393 -33.97 -96.03 19.38
CA PHE A 393 -33.07 -94.91 19.01
C PHE A 393 -32.07 -95.26 17.88
N LEU A 394 -31.55 -94.24 17.19
CA LEU A 394 -30.48 -94.32 16.15
C LEU A 394 -29.57 -93.08 16.22
N THR A 395 -28.25 -93.20 15.95
CA THR A 395 -27.29 -92.08 16.10
C THR A 395 -26.20 -92.02 15.01
N ASN A 396 -25.55 -90.86 14.85
CA ASN A 396 -24.39 -90.55 13.99
C ASN A 396 -24.62 -90.76 12.48
N ILE A 397 -25.69 -90.16 11.94
CA ILE A 397 -26.03 -90.27 10.53
C ILE A 397 -25.71 -88.95 9.82
N GLU A 398 -24.56 -88.90 9.13
CA GLU A 398 -24.15 -87.74 8.32
C GLU A 398 -24.88 -87.70 6.98
N THR A 399 -25.46 -86.54 6.66
CA THR A 399 -26.14 -86.32 5.38
C THR A 399 -26.22 -84.84 5.03
N GLU A 400 -26.67 -84.54 3.81
CA GLU A 400 -27.03 -83.19 3.41
C GLU A 400 -28.53 -83.00 3.47
N VAL A 401 -28.95 -82.04 4.29
CA VAL A 401 -30.35 -81.65 4.41
C VAL A 401 -30.62 -80.39 3.62
N VAL A 402 -31.83 -80.31 3.08
CA VAL A 402 -32.31 -79.18 2.29
C VAL A 402 -32.96 -78.19 3.23
N LYS A 403 -32.43 -76.97 3.23
CA LYS A 403 -33.03 -75.83 3.89
C LYS A 403 -34.31 -75.41 3.16
N ARG A 404 -35.17 -74.64 3.82
CA ARG A 404 -36.43 -74.13 3.25
C ARG A 404 -36.27 -73.49 1.87
N ASP A 405 -35.22 -72.71 1.74
CA ASP A 405 -34.91 -71.95 0.53
C ASP A 405 -34.37 -72.81 -0.62
N GLY A 406 -34.20 -74.12 -0.40
CA GLY A 406 -33.70 -75.09 -1.37
C GLY A 406 -32.18 -75.32 -1.32
N SER A 407 -31.43 -74.56 -0.53
CA SER A 407 -29.98 -74.76 -0.33
C SER A 407 -29.70 -76.02 0.51
N THR A 408 -28.52 -76.64 0.37
CA THR A 408 -28.14 -77.79 1.21
C THR A 408 -27.19 -77.40 2.33
N LEU A 409 -27.34 -78.10 3.46
CA LEU A 409 -26.51 -77.99 4.64
C LEU A 409 -26.02 -79.37 5.04
N ALA A 410 -24.72 -79.51 5.31
CA ALA A 410 -24.15 -80.74 5.83
C ALA A 410 -24.41 -80.86 7.33
N VAL A 411 -25.02 -81.96 7.75
CA VAL A 411 -25.46 -82.16 9.14
C VAL A 411 -25.22 -83.60 9.60
N ASP A 412 -25.15 -83.78 10.91
CA ASP A 412 -25.12 -85.07 11.59
C ASP A 412 -26.42 -85.27 12.39
N LEU A 413 -27.08 -86.43 12.22
CA LEU A 413 -28.44 -86.70 12.72
C LEU A 413 -28.53 -87.85 13.73
N ASN A 414 -29.37 -87.66 14.75
CA ASN A 414 -29.75 -88.66 15.76
C ASN A 414 -31.27 -88.71 15.96
N PHE A 415 -31.84 -89.88 16.25
CA PHE A 415 -33.29 -90.12 16.39
C PHE A 415 -33.62 -90.89 17.68
N LYS A 416 -34.73 -90.53 18.34
CA LYS A 416 -35.27 -91.22 19.53
C LYS A 416 -36.80 -91.33 19.46
N LEU A 417 -37.35 -92.48 19.82
CA LEU A 417 -38.80 -92.73 19.89
C LEU A 417 -39.38 -92.29 21.25
N ILE A 418 -40.55 -91.65 21.23
CA ILE A 418 -41.33 -91.23 22.40
C ILE A 418 -42.70 -91.93 22.35
N SER A 419 -43.05 -92.63 23.43
CA SER A 419 -44.28 -93.40 23.56
C SER A 419 -45.26 -92.78 24.56
N ASP A 420 -46.53 -93.17 24.51
CA ASP A 420 -47.55 -92.78 25.50
C ASP A 420 -47.50 -93.63 26.79
N GLU A 421 -48.39 -93.32 27.75
CA GLU A 421 -48.47 -94.01 29.06
C GLU A 421 -48.76 -95.52 28.93
N ASN A 422 -49.24 -95.99 27.77
CA ASN A 422 -49.51 -97.40 27.47
C ASN A 422 -48.41 -98.03 26.58
N CYS A 423 -47.24 -97.39 26.45
CA CYS A 423 -46.07 -97.81 25.67
C CYS A 423 -46.26 -97.88 24.14
N ASN A 424 -47.31 -97.24 23.59
CA ASN A 424 -47.47 -97.16 22.14
C ASN A 424 -46.63 -96.03 21.55
N PRO A 425 -45.91 -96.24 20.43
CA PRO A 425 -45.13 -95.20 19.76
C PRO A 425 -46.00 -94.01 19.38
N LYS A 426 -45.66 -92.81 19.86
CA LYS A 426 -46.48 -91.60 19.66
C LYS A 426 -45.76 -90.54 18.83
N PHE A 427 -44.48 -90.28 19.11
CA PHE A 427 -43.67 -89.29 18.41
C PHE A 427 -42.22 -89.75 18.22
N ILE A 428 -41.51 -89.19 17.25
CA ILE A 428 -40.06 -89.32 17.10
C ILE A 428 -39.45 -87.95 17.37
N MET A 429 -38.43 -87.89 18.22
CA MET A 429 -37.61 -86.71 18.42
C MET A 429 -36.28 -86.90 17.71
N ASP A 430 -35.87 -85.92 16.94
CA ASP A 430 -34.60 -85.93 16.23
C ASP A 430 -33.73 -84.73 16.61
N THR A 431 -32.42 -84.97 16.70
CA THR A 431 -31.41 -83.94 16.92
C THR A 431 -30.46 -83.87 15.74
N MET A 432 -30.10 -82.65 15.36
CA MET A 432 -29.36 -82.32 14.15
C MET A 432 -28.25 -81.34 14.48
N ARG A 433 -27.00 -81.74 14.24
CA ARG A 433 -25.84 -80.89 14.45
C ARG A 433 -25.29 -80.39 13.13
N ASP A 434 -25.18 -79.08 13.02
CA ASP A 434 -24.54 -78.42 11.87
C ASP A 434 -23.02 -78.56 11.98
N ILE A 435 -22.37 -79.08 10.94
CA ILE A 435 -20.92 -79.26 10.86
C ILE A 435 -20.23 -78.24 9.93
N THR A 436 -20.92 -77.15 9.58
CA THR A 436 -20.44 -76.10 8.65
C THR A 436 -19.24 -75.31 9.20
N GLN A 437 -19.21 -74.99 10.50
CA GLN A 437 -18.09 -74.27 11.13
C GLN A 437 -16.74 -74.98 10.98
N ARG A 438 -16.74 -76.32 10.98
CA ARG A 438 -15.54 -77.13 10.74
C ARG A 438 -14.99 -76.94 9.33
N LYS A 439 -15.84 -76.62 8.34
CA LYS A 439 -15.45 -76.22 6.97
C LYS A 439 -15.20 -74.71 6.84
N GLU A 440 -15.74 -73.87 7.72
CA GLU A 440 -15.50 -72.42 7.74
C GLU A 440 -14.15 -72.03 8.33
N TYR A 441 -13.58 -72.80 9.27
CA TYR A 441 -12.21 -72.57 9.75
C TYR A 441 -11.14 -72.67 8.65
N GLU A 442 -11.35 -73.54 7.65
CA GLU A 442 -10.51 -73.58 6.44
C GLU A 442 -10.69 -72.32 5.57
N LYS A 443 -11.88 -71.69 5.58
CA LYS A 443 -12.14 -70.40 4.92
C LYS A 443 -11.61 -69.20 5.70
N GLU A 444 -11.62 -69.22 7.04
CA GLU A 444 -11.12 -68.13 7.90
C GLU A 444 -9.63 -67.85 7.72
N ILE A 445 -8.82 -68.89 7.53
CA ILE A 445 -7.39 -68.74 7.19
C ILE A 445 -7.22 -67.91 5.91
N THR A 446 -8.06 -68.15 4.91
CA THR A 446 -8.06 -67.41 3.64
C THR A 446 -8.60 -65.97 3.79
N ALA A 447 -9.53 -65.74 4.72
CA ALA A 447 -10.12 -64.43 5.00
C ALA A 447 -9.19 -63.52 5.83
N SER A 448 -8.44 -64.09 6.78
CA SER A 448 -7.40 -63.40 7.56
C SER A 448 -6.27 -62.89 6.66
N GLU A 449 -5.82 -63.70 5.70
CA GLU A 449 -4.80 -63.30 4.72
C GLU A 449 -5.27 -62.14 3.83
N LYS A 450 -6.53 -62.15 3.38
CA LYS A 450 -7.14 -61.03 2.64
C LYS A 450 -7.30 -59.77 3.49
N THR A 451 -7.66 -59.92 4.77
CA THR A 451 -7.85 -58.79 5.70
C THR A 451 -6.53 -58.10 6.01
N MET A 452 -5.45 -58.84 6.27
CA MET A 452 -4.10 -58.28 6.42
C MET A 452 -3.64 -57.55 5.16
N ARG A 453 -3.85 -58.12 3.96
CA ARG A 453 -3.53 -57.43 2.70
C ARG A 453 -4.34 -56.13 2.52
N ALA A 454 -5.63 -56.13 2.88
CA ALA A 454 -6.49 -54.95 2.79
C ALA A 454 -6.11 -53.85 3.79
N LEU A 455 -5.72 -54.21 5.03
CA LEU A 455 -5.28 -53.24 6.04
C LEU A 455 -4.00 -52.52 5.61
N VAL A 456 -3.01 -53.23 5.06
CA VAL A 456 -1.76 -52.62 4.57
C VAL A 456 -2.00 -51.74 3.33
N ALA A 457 -2.90 -52.17 2.43
CA ALA A 457 -3.28 -51.40 1.23
C ALA A 457 -4.06 -50.13 1.56
N GLY A 458 -4.84 -50.11 2.64
CA GLY A 458 -5.61 -48.94 3.08
C GLY A 458 -4.82 -47.88 3.86
N THR A 459 -3.54 -48.13 4.19
CA THR A 459 -2.71 -47.16 4.93
C THR A 459 -2.01 -46.16 4.02
N LYS A 460 -1.96 -44.89 4.42
CA LYS A 460 -1.14 -43.86 3.75
C LYS A 460 0.34 -43.91 4.14
N ALA A 461 0.76 -44.91 4.92
CA ALA A 461 2.16 -45.09 5.29
C ALA A 461 2.87 -45.91 4.22
N MET A 462 4.10 -45.54 3.87
CA MET A 462 4.91 -46.30 2.92
C MET A 462 5.57 -47.46 3.64
N PHE A 463 5.13 -48.68 3.37
CA PHE A 463 5.67 -49.90 3.99
C PHE A 463 6.51 -50.69 2.99
N PHE A 464 7.69 -51.12 3.44
CA PHE A 464 8.57 -51.94 2.63
C PHE A 464 9.24 -53.04 3.47
N SER A 465 9.67 -54.10 2.79
CA SER A 465 10.65 -55.04 3.34
C SER A 465 11.78 -55.28 2.34
N THR A 466 12.89 -55.78 2.86
CA THR A 466 14.15 -55.95 2.13
C THR A 466 14.84 -57.22 2.56
N ASP A 467 15.58 -57.85 1.65
CA ASP A 467 16.46 -58.97 1.97
C ASP A 467 17.75 -58.52 2.71
N LEU A 468 18.57 -59.48 3.14
CA LEU A 468 19.87 -59.21 3.77
C LEU A 468 20.88 -58.48 2.88
N ARG A 469 20.61 -58.36 1.57
CA ARG A 469 21.42 -57.60 0.61
C ARG A 469 20.83 -56.21 0.35
N GLY A 470 19.77 -55.81 1.06
CA GLY A 470 19.10 -54.52 0.90
C GLY A 470 18.29 -54.39 -0.39
N ARG A 471 17.83 -55.50 -0.97
CA ARG A 471 16.93 -55.46 -2.12
C ARG A 471 15.49 -55.56 -1.66
N PHE A 472 14.60 -54.75 -2.23
CA PHE A 472 13.19 -54.75 -1.83
C PHE A 472 12.54 -56.11 -2.11
N THR A 473 11.92 -56.69 -1.08
CA THR A 473 11.18 -57.96 -1.15
C THR A 473 9.67 -57.76 -1.10
N TYR A 474 9.23 -56.62 -0.53
CA TYR A 474 7.84 -56.22 -0.48
C TYR A 474 7.75 -54.69 -0.47
N LEU A 475 6.73 -54.15 -1.15
CA LEU A 475 6.38 -52.73 -1.18
C LEU A 475 4.85 -52.66 -1.20
N ASN A 476 4.25 -51.75 -0.42
CA ASN A 476 2.81 -51.50 -0.52
C ASN A 476 2.48 -50.49 -1.64
N GLN A 477 1.20 -50.44 -2.03
CA GLN A 477 0.71 -49.57 -3.11
C GLN A 477 1.03 -48.08 -2.89
N THR A 478 1.06 -47.62 -1.65
CA THR A 478 1.38 -46.23 -1.29
C THR A 478 2.76 -45.80 -1.78
N ILE A 479 3.73 -46.71 -1.84
CA ILE A 479 5.07 -46.43 -2.39
C ILE A 479 5.01 -46.22 -3.90
N GLU A 480 4.18 -46.98 -4.60
CA GLU A 480 3.97 -46.86 -6.05
C GLU A 480 3.30 -45.52 -6.41
N GLU A 481 2.30 -45.09 -5.64
CA GLU A 481 1.69 -43.75 -5.78
C GLU A 481 2.68 -42.63 -5.49
N PHE A 482 3.53 -42.81 -4.46
CA PHE A 482 4.52 -41.80 -4.04
C PHE A 482 5.65 -41.59 -5.05
N PHE A 483 6.24 -42.69 -5.54
CA PHE A 483 7.33 -42.63 -6.52
C PHE A 483 6.84 -42.58 -7.97
N ASN A 484 5.54 -42.84 -8.21
CA ASN A 484 4.94 -43.01 -9.52
C ASN A 484 5.66 -44.10 -10.36
N VAL A 485 6.05 -45.19 -9.70
CA VAL A 485 6.74 -46.33 -10.30
C VAL A 485 6.06 -47.61 -9.84
N PRO A 486 5.69 -48.53 -10.75
CA PRO A 486 5.14 -49.81 -10.38
C PRO A 486 6.02 -50.52 -9.35
N THR A 487 5.43 -50.98 -8.24
CA THR A 487 6.17 -51.72 -7.20
C THR A 487 6.91 -52.92 -7.78
N SER A 488 6.40 -53.54 -8.84
CA SER A 488 7.01 -54.64 -9.59
C SER A 488 8.39 -54.30 -10.20
N GLU A 489 8.63 -53.05 -10.58
CA GLU A 489 9.92 -52.59 -11.11
C GLU A 489 10.95 -52.27 -10.02
N MET A 490 10.44 -51.96 -8.81
CA MET A 490 11.22 -51.61 -7.63
C MET A 490 11.61 -52.85 -6.80
N ILE A 491 10.77 -53.88 -6.78
CA ILE A 491 11.08 -55.17 -6.14
C ILE A 491 12.37 -55.76 -6.75
N GLY A 492 13.26 -56.24 -5.90
CA GLY A 492 14.58 -56.75 -6.26
C GLY A 492 15.65 -55.67 -6.51
N ARG A 493 15.29 -54.38 -6.59
CA ARG A 493 16.25 -53.27 -6.70
C ARG A 493 16.84 -52.92 -5.34
N PHE A 494 18.06 -52.42 -5.35
CA PHE A 494 18.78 -52.00 -4.14
C PHE A 494 18.32 -50.62 -3.66
N TYR A 495 18.00 -50.48 -2.37
CA TYR A 495 17.35 -49.28 -1.82
C TYR A 495 18.13 -47.97 -2.03
N LEU A 496 19.48 -47.99 -2.05
CA LEU A 496 20.29 -46.77 -2.22
C LEU A 496 20.05 -46.05 -3.55
N ARG A 497 19.48 -46.72 -4.55
CA ARG A 497 19.12 -46.09 -5.83
C ARG A 497 18.11 -44.95 -5.65
N PHE A 498 17.29 -45.01 -4.62
CA PHE A 498 16.24 -44.03 -4.32
C PHE A 498 16.69 -42.97 -3.28
N VAL A 499 17.94 -43.04 -2.81
CA VAL A 499 18.55 -42.08 -1.87
C VAL A 499 19.39 -41.06 -2.65
N HIS A 500 19.27 -39.79 -2.26
CA HIS A 500 20.03 -38.69 -2.87
C HIS A 500 21.54 -38.93 -2.77
N PRO A 501 22.35 -38.65 -3.81
CA PRO A 501 23.78 -38.98 -3.85
C PRO A 501 24.58 -38.54 -2.62
N GLN A 502 24.32 -37.34 -2.09
CA GLN A 502 24.99 -36.81 -0.90
C GLN A 502 24.66 -37.57 0.39
N ASP A 503 23.50 -38.24 0.46
CA ASP A 503 23.03 -38.90 1.68
C ASP A 503 23.30 -40.41 1.67
N ARG A 504 23.62 -41.00 0.51
CA ARG A 504 23.83 -42.45 0.34
C ARG A 504 24.82 -43.05 1.32
N HIS A 505 25.93 -42.37 1.59
CA HIS A 505 27.02 -42.92 2.39
C HIS A 505 26.58 -43.20 3.83
N TRP A 506 26.03 -42.19 4.51
CA TRP A 506 25.64 -42.31 5.91
C TRP A 506 24.34 -43.11 6.08
N VAL A 507 23.41 -43.03 5.12
CA VAL A 507 22.20 -43.88 5.11
C VAL A 507 22.59 -45.36 4.98
N HIS A 508 23.56 -45.68 4.12
CA HIS A 508 24.07 -47.04 3.98
C HIS A 508 24.70 -47.56 5.26
N GLN A 509 25.53 -46.75 5.92
CA GLN A 509 26.14 -47.11 7.21
C GLN A 509 25.07 -47.40 8.27
N HIS A 510 24.04 -46.54 8.36
CA HIS A 510 22.93 -46.75 9.29
C HIS A 510 22.23 -48.08 9.02
N TYR A 511 21.93 -48.37 7.76
CA TYR A 511 21.25 -49.59 7.33
C TYR A 511 22.09 -50.86 7.61
N GLN A 512 23.41 -50.82 7.35
CA GLN A 512 24.32 -51.94 7.66
C GLN A 512 24.40 -52.24 9.17
N LYS A 513 24.35 -51.20 10.03
CA LYS A 513 24.30 -51.41 11.49
C LYS A 513 23.06 -52.23 11.89
N GLN A 514 21.90 -51.96 11.30
CA GLN A 514 20.68 -52.70 11.65
C GLN A 514 20.72 -54.17 11.20
N ILE A 515 21.35 -54.45 10.06
CA ILE A 515 21.61 -55.84 9.64
C ILE A 515 22.57 -56.54 10.61
N LYS A 516 23.65 -55.87 11.01
CA LYS A 516 24.70 -56.45 11.87
C LYS A 516 24.21 -56.71 13.29
N TYR A 517 23.54 -55.73 13.90
CA TYR A 517 23.15 -55.79 15.31
C TYR A 517 21.73 -56.33 15.53
N LYS A 518 20.93 -56.45 14.47
CA LYS A 518 19.54 -56.95 14.54
C LYS A 518 18.70 -56.19 15.57
N THR A 519 18.91 -54.87 15.62
CA THR A 519 18.19 -53.96 16.50
C THR A 519 17.17 -53.15 15.72
N PRO A 520 16.08 -52.70 16.36
CA PRO A 520 15.23 -51.63 15.82
C PRO A 520 16.07 -50.36 15.57
N SER A 521 15.81 -49.65 14.48
CA SER A 521 16.42 -48.35 14.25
C SER A 521 15.67 -47.23 14.96
N THR A 522 16.28 -46.05 15.05
CA THR A 522 15.53 -44.80 15.26
C THR A 522 15.10 -44.24 13.92
N PHE A 523 14.16 -43.28 13.93
CA PHE A 523 13.87 -42.51 12.73
C PHE A 523 15.13 -41.76 12.27
N ILE A 524 15.36 -41.77 10.97
CA ILE A 524 16.37 -40.95 10.29
C ILE A 524 15.71 -40.17 9.16
N GLU A 525 16.16 -38.95 8.93
CA GLU A 525 15.62 -38.07 7.89
C GLU A 525 16.67 -37.89 6.79
N PHE A 526 16.33 -38.21 5.53
CA PHE A 526 17.25 -38.03 4.41
C PHE A 526 16.53 -37.59 3.14
N ARG A 527 17.31 -37.11 2.17
CA ARG A 527 16.77 -36.73 0.86
C ARG A 527 16.63 -37.96 -0.02
N TYR A 528 15.45 -38.12 -0.61
CA TYR A 528 15.21 -39.13 -1.65
C TYR A 528 15.35 -38.50 -3.03
N THR A 529 15.55 -39.35 -4.03
CA THR A 529 15.52 -38.93 -5.45
C THR A 529 14.46 -39.75 -6.15
N GLY A 530 13.37 -39.09 -6.55
CA GLY A 530 12.31 -39.68 -7.35
C GLY A 530 12.64 -39.69 -8.85
N MET A 531 11.73 -40.21 -9.69
CA MET A 531 11.82 -40.05 -11.14
C MET A 531 11.74 -38.55 -11.52
N ASN A 532 12.38 -38.16 -12.63
CA ASN A 532 12.55 -36.76 -13.08
C ASN A 532 13.45 -35.86 -12.21
N ASN A 533 14.40 -36.43 -11.46
CA ASN A 533 15.29 -35.69 -10.55
C ASN A 533 14.57 -34.88 -9.45
N LYS A 534 13.31 -35.23 -9.12
CA LYS A 534 12.61 -34.61 -8.00
C LYS A 534 13.31 -34.99 -6.69
N ILE A 535 13.73 -33.97 -5.93
CA ILE A 535 14.33 -34.13 -4.60
C ILE A 535 13.26 -33.81 -3.56
N GLY A 536 13.08 -34.71 -2.60
CA GLY A 536 12.24 -34.50 -1.43
C GLY A 536 12.87 -35.09 -0.18
N TRP A 537 12.21 -34.97 0.96
CA TRP A 537 12.69 -35.47 2.24
C TRP A 537 11.80 -36.60 2.76
N VAL A 538 12.43 -37.65 3.28
CA VAL A 538 11.73 -38.79 3.88
C VAL A 538 12.24 -39.04 5.29
N SER A 539 11.32 -39.27 6.22
CA SER A 539 11.60 -39.84 7.53
C SER A 539 11.43 -41.35 7.46
N PHE A 540 12.43 -42.09 7.92
CA PHE A 540 12.60 -43.50 7.63
C PHE A 540 12.99 -44.29 8.89
N LEU A 541 12.36 -45.45 9.07
CA LEU A 541 12.60 -46.38 10.17
C LEU A 541 12.67 -47.81 9.62
N VAL A 542 13.63 -48.61 10.11
CA VAL A 542 13.76 -50.04 9.79
C VAL A 542 13.91 -50.90 11.02
N ASN A 543 13.27 -52.06 11.00
CA ASN A 543 13.27 -53.06 12.04
C ASN A 543 13.65 -54.44 11.47
N PRO A 544 14.28 -55.32 12.28
CA PRO A 544 14.58 -56.68 11.88
C PRO A 544 13.32 -57.48 11.53
N LEU A 545 13.34 -58.18 10.39
CA LEU A 545 12.29 -59.08 9.95
C LEU A 545 12.72 -60.53 10.14
N PHE A 546 11.89 -61.31 10.84
CA PHE A 546 12.10 -62.73 11.09
C PHE A 546 11.00 -63.56 10.44
N ASP A 547 11.39 -64.67 9.81
CA ASP A 547 10.49 -65.68 9.26
C ASP A 547 10.78 -67.02 9.96
N HIS A 548 9.79 -67.62 10.61
CA HIS A 548 9.94 -68.82 11.44
C HIS A 548 11.17 -68.79 12.40
N GLY A 549 11.43 -67.63 13.02
CA GLY A 549 12.56 -67.41 13.93
C GLY A 549 13.92 -67.17 13.25
N ARG A 550 13.99 -67.23 11.91
CA ARG A 550 15.18 -66.93 11.12
C ARG A 550 15.17 -65.47 10.68
N PHE A 551 16.29 -64.77 10.89
CA PHE A 551 16.45 -63.40 10.40
C PHE A 551 16.56 -63.38 8.87
N VAL A 552 15.60 -62.78 8.19
CA VAL A 552 15.48 -62.80 6.72
C VAL A 552 15.73 -61.45 6.05
N GLY A 553 15.71 -60.36 6.83
CA GLY A 553 15.85 -59.03 6.26
C GLY A 553 15.41 -57.92 7.19
N LEU A 554 15.11 -56.75 6.62
CA LEU A 554 14.55 -55.62 7.36
C LEU A 554 13.16 -55.26 6.82
N SER A 555 12.26 -54.85 7.71
CA SER A 555 10.98 -54.24 7.38
C SER A 555 10.96 -52.81 7.89
N GLY A 556 10.35 -51.89 7.17
CA GLY A 556 10.41 -50.48 7.54
C GLY A 556 9.21 -49.68 7.06
N VAL A 557 9.12 -48.48 7.63
CA VAL A 557 8.15 -47.47 7.26
C VAL A 557 8.88 -46.20 6.82
N ALA A 558 8.35 -45.57 5.79
CA ALA A 558 8.80 -44.28 5.31
C ALA A 558 7.64 -43.28 5.33
N GLN A 559 7.94 -42.03 5.62
CA GLN A 559 6.98 -40.92 5.61
C GLN A 559 7.59 -39.73 4.86
N ASP A 560 6.86 -39.17 3.89
CA ASP A 560 7.26 -37.92 3.27
C ASP A 560 7.16 -36.77 4.28
N ILE A 561 8.26 -36.03 4.44
CA ILE A 561 8.36 -34.86 5.31
C ILE A 561 8.75 -33.61 4.52
N THR A 562 8.61 -33.62 3.19
CA THR A 562 8.97 -32.51 2.30
C THR A 562 8.22 -31.23 2.67
N GLU A 563 6.89 -31.29 2.85
CA GLU A 563 6.08 -30.14 3.25
C GLU A 563 6.53 -29.56 4.59
N ARG A 564 6.80 -30.43 5.57
CA ARG A 564 7.32 -30.02 6.89
C ARG A 564 8.66 -29.31 6.77
N LYS A 565 9.61 -29.85 5.99
CA LYS A 565 10.93 -29.23 5.79
C LYS A 565 10.84 -27.90 5.02
N GLN A 566 9.90 -27.79 4.08
CA GLN A 566 9.62 -26.52 3.39
C GLN A 566 9.06 -25.47 4.37
N ALA A 567 8.12 -25.85 5.24
CA ALA A 567 7.58 -24.97 6.27
C ALA A 567 8.65 -24.51 7.28
N GLU A 568 9.51 -25.42 7.77
CA GLU A 568 10.64 -25.08 8.65
C GLU A 568 11.59 -24.06 7.99
N ASN A 569 11.93 -24.25 6.71
CA ASN A 569 12.80 -23.33 5.98
C ASN A 569 12.12 -21.96 5.71
N LEU A 570 10.82 -21.96 5.40
CA LEU A 570 10.05 -20.73 5.26
C LEU A 570 9.99 -19.95 6.58
N LEU A 571 9.85 -20.64 7.71
CA LEU A 571 9.87 -20.01 9.04
C LEU A 571 11.23 -19.36 9.31
N VAL A 572 12.34 -20.06 9.05
CA VAL A 572 13.71 -19.49 9.20
C VAL A 572 13.90 -18.25 8.31
N LYS A 573 13.44 -18.30 7.05
CA LYS A 573 13.51 -17.15 6.14
C LYS A 573 12.63 -15.99 6.61
N ALA A 574 11.42 -16.27 7.11
CA ALA A 574 10.51 -15.26 7.64
C ALA A 574 11.07 -14.62 8.91
N GLU A 575 11.64 -15.40 9.83
CA GLU A 575 12.29 -14.91 11.05
C GLU A 575 13.48 -14.00 10.71
N LYS A 576 14.35 -14.42 9.79
CA LYS A 576 15.46 -13.58 9.32
C LYS A 576 14.96 -12.27 8.72
N LYS A 577 13.94 -12.32 7.85
CA LYS A 577 13.34 -11.13 7.24
C LYS A 577 12.74 -10.19 8.29
N TYR A 578 12.03 -10.74 9.28
CA TYR A 578 11.48 -9.97 10.39
C TYR A 578 12.59 -9.27 11.19
N ARG A 579 13.65 -10.02 11.57
CA ARG A 579 14.79 -9.48 12.31
C ARG A 579 15.49 -8.37 11.54
N ASP A 580 15.69 -8.54 10.23
CA ASP A 580 16.30 -7.52 9.37
C ASP A 580 15.42 -6.24 9.29
N LEU A 581 14.10 -6.37 9.15
CA LEU A 581 13.18 -5.21 9.09
C LEU A 581 13.10 -4.48 10.43
N PHE A 582 13.09 -5.22 11.53
CA PHE A 582 13.04 -4.67 12.88
C PHE A 582 14.33 -3.90 13.19
N GLU A 583 15.50 -4.52 13.01
CA GLU A 583 16.80 -3.93 13.37
C GLU A 583 17.25 -2.78 12.47
N LYS A 584 16.89 -2.82 11.17
CA LYS A 584 17.33 -1.81 10.19
C LYS A 584 16.36 -0.64 10.00
N SER A 585 15.24 -0.60 10.72
CA SER A 585 14.31 0.54 10.68
C SER A 585 14.99 1.81 11.22
N GLU A 586 14.78 2.94 10.56
CA GLU A 586 15.24 4.26 11.03
C GLU A 586 14.38 4.81 12.17
N ASP A 587 13.09 4.48 12.19
CA ASP A 587 12.22 4.79 13.34
C ASP A 587 12.59 3.87 14.52
N ALA A 588 12.50 4.43 15.73
CA ALA A 588 12.70 3.67 16.96
C ALA A 588 11.51 2.74 17.20
N ILE A 589 11.77 1.44 17.25
CA ILE A 589 10.73 0.40 17.41
C ILE A 589 10.98 -0.36 18.72
N LEU A 590 9.96 -0.44 19.56
CA LEU A 590 9.97 -1.25 20.78
C LEU A 590 8.75 -2.16 20.86
N ILE A 591 8.89 -3.24 21.60
CA ILE A 591 7.82 -4.18 21.92
C ILE A 591 7.53 -4.08 23.40
N ILE A 592 6.27 -3.82 23.73
CA ILE A 592 5.77 -3.81 25.10
C ILE A 592 4.99 -5.10 25.33
N HIS A 593 5.33 -5.83 26.39
CA HIS A 593 4.57 -6.96 26.87
C HIS A 593 4.37 -6.82 28.39
N ASN A 594 3.13 -7.01 28.85
CA ASN A 594 2.75 -6.77 30.25
C ASN A 594 3.22 -5.40 30.78
N ARG A 595 3.02 -4.36 29.95
CA ARG A 595 3.35 -2.95 30.25
C ARG A 595 4.84 -2.64 30.46
N LYS A 596 5.72 -3.56 30.05
CA LYS A 596 7.18 -3.39 30.09
C LYS A 596 7.78 -3.58 28.72
N PHE A 597 8.88 -2.91 28.42
CA PHE A 597 9.63 -3.18 27.20
C PHE A 597 10.28 -4.56 27.27
N VAL A 598 10.09 -5.37 26.23
CA VAL A 598 10.67 -6.72 26.12
C VAL A 598 11.62 -6.88 24.94
N ASP A 599 11.56 -5.99 23.95
CA ASP A 599 12.58 -5.87 22.91
C ASP A 599 12.57 -4.46 22.30
N CYS A 600 13.66 -4.07 21.65
CA CYS A 600 13.76 -2.85 20.84
C CYS A 600 14.82 -3.00 19.76
N ASN A 601 14.73 -2.17 18.72
CA ASN A 601 15.72 -2.11 17.65
C ASN A 601 16.88 -1.15 17.96
N GLN A 602 17.91 -1.16 17.09
CA GLN A 602 19.06 -0.27 17.22
C GLN A 602 18.70 1.23 17.16
N ALA A 603 17.69 1.62 16.38
CA ALA A 603 17.25 3.01 16.29
C ALA A 603 16.74 3.55 17.63
N THR A 604 16.06 2.73 18.45
CA THR A 604 15.68 3.09 19.82
C THR A 604 16.90 3.41 20.69
N ILE A 605 17.95 2.58 20.61
CA ILE A 605 19.19 2.78 21.38
C ILE A 605 19.85 4.10 21.01
N ASN A 606 19.96 4.35 19.71
CA ASN A 606 20.56 5.58 19.18
C ASN A 606 19.74 6.82 19.58
N MET A 607 18.41 6.74 19.46
CA MET A 607 17.50 7.83 19.84
C MET A 607 17.60 8.14 21.33
N LEU A 608 17.53 7.15 22.21
CA LEU A 608 17.58 7.38 23.65
C LEU A 608 19.00 7.57 24.22
N ARG A 609 20.04 7.34 23.40
CA ARG A 609 21.47 7.41 23.76
C ARG A 609 21.88 6.42 24.87
N TYR A 610 21.29 5.24 24.91
CA TYR A 610 21.72 4.16 25.82
C TYR A 610 22.87 3.35 25.21
N HIS A 611 23.62 2.61 26.03
CA HIS A 611 24.75 1.81 25.52
C HIS A 611 24.31 0.49 24.88
N ASN A 612 23.25 -0.12 25.41
CA ASN A 612 22.71 -1.39 24.95
C ASN A 612 21.22 -1.48 25.33
N LYS A 613 20.52 -2.48 24.76
CA LYS A 613 19.10 -2.67 25.03
C LYS A 613 18.79 -3.22 26.43
N ASP A 614 19.70 -3.95 27.07
CA ASP A 614 19.40 -4.54 28.37
C ASP A 614 19.13 -3.48 29.46
N GLU A 615 19.65 -2.27 29.28
CA GLU A 615 19.42 -1.12 30.18
C GLU A 615 17.99 -0.55 30.12
N LEU A 616 17.26 -0.78 29.01
CA LEU A 616 15.88 -0.30 28.84
C LEU A 616 14.84 -1.42 28.95
N LEU A 617 15.23 -2.67 28.74
CA LEU A 617 14.32 -3.81 28.86
C LEU A 617 13.83 -3.97 30.30
N ASN A 618 12.62 -4.50 30.44
CA ASN A 618 11.90 -4.70 31.71
C ASN A 618 11.52 -3.42 32.48
N THR A 619 11.72 -2.24 31.88
CA THR A 619 11.26 -0.95 32.44
C THR A 619 9.86 -0.59 31.90
N HIS A 620 9.11 0.22 32.67
CA HIS A 620 7.85 0.76 32.21
C HIS A 620 8.07 1.99 31.29
N PRO A 621 7.26 2.21 30.24
CA PRO A 621 7.44 3.36 29.31
C PRO A 621 7.59 4.74 29.96
N SER A 622 6.95 4.96 31.11
CA SER A 622 7.05 6.22 31.84
C SER A 622 8.40 6.48 32.50
N GLU A 623 9.23 5.46 32.72
CA GLU A 623 10.56 5.63 33.31
C GLU A 623 11.53 6.35 32.35
N LEU A 624 11.29 6.20 31.05
CA LEU A 624 12.00 6.89 29.96
C LEU A 624 11.38 8.25 29.64
N SER A 625 10.61 8.83 30.57
CA SER A 625 9.85 10.07 30.38
C SER A 625 10.12 11.01 31.57
N PRO A 626 9.88 12.33 31.44
CA PRO A 626 9.84 13.23 32.59
C PRO A 626 8.69 12.84 33.54
N GLU A 627 8.69 13.35 34.77
CA GLU A 627 7.69 13.03 35.79
C GLU A 627 6.26 13.36 35.32
N LYS A 628 6.11 14.48 34.61
CA LYS A 628 4.85 14.98 34.05
C LYS A 628 5.01 15.29 32.57
N GLN A 629 3.94 15.10 31.83
CA GLN A 629 3.82 15.45 30.41
C GLN A 629 3.37 16.91 30.24
N PRO A 630 3.45 17.52 29.04
CA PRO A 630 3.09 18.92 28.80
C PRO A 630 1.68 19.34 29.23
N ASP A 631 0.73 18.39 29.34
CA ASP A 631 -0.62 18.61 29.83
C ASP A 631 -0.74 18.57 31.37
N GLY A 632 0.38 18.43 32.08
CA GLY A 632 0.46 18.39 33.54
C GLY A 632 0.11 17.04 34.18
N LYS A 633 -0.32 16.05 33.41
CA LYS A 633 -0.60 14.69 33.91
C LYS A 633 0.71 13.94 34.21
N MET A 634 0.69 13.08 35.23
CA MET A 634 1.81 12.18 35.54
C MET A 634 2.03 11.18 34.39
N SER A 635 3.29 11.01 33.99
CA SER A 635 3.65 10.14 32.86
C SER A 635 3.22 8.69 33.07
N PHE A 636 3.30 8.16 34.31
CA PHE A 636 2.90 6.78 34.61
C PHE A 636 1.41 6.52 34.35
N THR A 637 0.52 7.35 34.90
CA THR A 637 -0.94 7.18 34.71
C THR A 637 -1.34 7.42 33.27
N LYS A 638 -0.75 8.44 32.61
CA LYS A 638 -1.07 8.75 31.22
C LYS A 638 -0.56 7.67 30.25
N ALA A 639 0.63 7.10 30.47
CA ALA A 639 1.14 6.01 29.63
C ALA A 639 0.21 4.78 29.67
N ASN A 640 -0.28 4.43 30.87
CA ASN A 640 -1.28 3.37 31.02
C ASN A 640 -2.60 3.70 30.30
N GLU A 641 -3.09 4.94 30.41
CA GLU A 641 -4.27 5.42 29.67
C GLU A 641 -4.09 5.26 28.15
N MET A 642 -2.92 5.67 27.62
CA MET A 642 -2.62 5.57 26.18
C MET A 642 -2.55 4.12 25.71
N MET A 643 -1.93 3.22 26.49
CA MET A 643 -1.88 1.78 26.20
C MET A 643 -3.28 1.14 26.20
N GLU A 644 -4.14 1.46 27.16
CA GLU A 644 -5.53 0.97 27.20
C GLU A 644 -6.34 1.46 26.01
N ILE A 645 -6.15 2.72 25.59
CA ILE A 645 -6.78 3.25 24.37
C ILE A 645 -6.32 2.45 23.14
N ALA A 646 -5.02 2.16 23.02
CA ALA A 646 -4.47 1.38 21.91
C ALA A 646 -5.01 -0.06 21.91
N ILE A 647 -5.08 -0.73 23.06
CA ILE A 647 -5.66 -2.08 23.19
C ILE A 647 -7.14 -2.08 22.76
N LYS A 648 -7.91 -1.07 23.19
CA LYS A 648 -9.35 -0.97 22.86
C LYS A 648 -9.62 -0.60 21.41
N LYS A 649 -8.81 0.27 20.81
CA LYS A 649 -9.02 0.81 19.45
C LYS A 649 -8.17 0.11 18.37
N GLY A 650 -7.27 -0.80 18.76
CA GLY A 650 -6.27 -1.45 17.90
C GLY A 650 -5.00 -0.61 17.70
N SER A 651 -5.11 0.71 17.62
CA SER A 651 -3.95 1.61 17.57
C SER A 651 -4.23 2.97 18.20
N HIS A 652 -3.18 3.67 18.64
CA HIS A 652 -3.28 5.03 19.16
C HIS A 652 -2.01 5.83 18.85
N ARG A 653 -2.19 7.02 18.27
CA ARG A 653 -1.10 7.96 17.97
C ARG A 653 -1.26 9.24 18.77
N PHE A 654 -0.18 9.71 19.39
CA PHE A 654 -0.16 10.91 20.23
C PHE A 654 1.25 11.48 20.34
N GLU A 655 1.37 12.75 20.75
CA GLU A 655 2.65 13.37 21.09
C GLU A 655 3.00 13.10 22.55
N TRP A 656 4.28 12.91 22.83
CA TRP A 656 4.81 12.54 24.14
C TRP A 656 6.20 13.13 24.34
N ASP A 657 6.55 13.52 25.56
CA ASP A 657 7.91 13.91 25.89
C ASP A 657 8.66 12.72 26.49
N HIS A 658 9.79 12.36 25.88
CA HIS A 658 10.73 11.37 26.40
C HIS A 658 11.99 12.03 26.94
N LYS A 659 12.74 11.25 27.71
CA LYS A 659 14.00 11.65 28.32
C LYS A 659 15.11 10.72 27.84
N ARG A 660 16.20 11.30 27.33
CA ARG A 660 17.42 10.56 26.94
C ARG A 660 18.21 10.13 28.18
N SER A 661 19.21 9.26 28.01
CA SER A 661 20.05 8.75 29.10
C SER A 661 20.80 9.85 29.87
N ASP A 662 21.16 10.95 29.21
CA ASP A 662 21.80 12.15 29.78
C ASP A 662 20.84 13.12 30.48
N GLY A 663 19.53 12.85 30.44
CA GLY A 663 18.49 13.67 31.05
C GLY A 663 17.84 14.70 30.11
N GLU A 664 18.29 14.83 28.86
CA GLU A 664 17.69 15.71 27.86
C GLU A 664 16.22 15.30 27.60
N VAL A 665 15.28 16.24 27.71
CA VAL A 665 13.87 16.01 27.38
C VAL A 665 13.61 16.44 25.94
N PHE A 666 12.97 15.58 25.17
CA PHE A 666 12.67 15.81 23.76
C PHE A 666 11.28 15.29 23.38
N PRO A 667 10.58 15.97 22.46
CA PRO A 667 9.26 15.55 22.02
C PRO A 667 9.35 14.44 20.98
N VAL A 668 8.49 13.43 21.12
CA VAL A 668 8.29 12.34 20.16
C VAL A 668 6.83 12.23 19.76
N GLU A 669 6.58 11.76 18.53
CA GLU A 669 5.31 11.18 18.15
C GLU A 669 5.35 9.68 18.43
N VAL A 670 4.40 9.19 19.22
CA VAL A 670 4.28 7.79 19.61
C VAL A 670 3.11 7.16 18.87
N LEU A 671 3.36 6.04 18.20
CA LEU A 671 2.32 5.17 17.64
C LEU A 671 2.34 3.82 18.38
N LEU A 672 1.28 3.55 19.14
CA LEU A 672 1.03 2.25 19.75
C LEU A 672 0.11 1.43 18.86
N THR A 673 0.46 0.17 18.58
CA THR A 673 -0.36 -0.79 17.84
C THR A 673 -0.48 -2.08 18.64
N ALA A 674 -1.70 -2.49 19.00
CA ALA A 674 -1.94 -3.73 19.73
C ALA A 674 -1.89 -4.92 18.77
N ILE A 675 -0.96 -5.86 19.01
CA ILE A 675 -0.80 -7.09 18.20
C ILE A 675 -1.69 -8.22 18.74
N SER A 676 -1.84 -8.32 20.06
CA SER A 676 -2.67 -9.32 20.73
C SER A 676 -3.67 -8.65 21.66
N SER A 677 -4.93 -9.06 21.56
CA SER A 677 -6.05 -8.55 22.38
C SER A 677 -6.41 -9.48 23.53
N ASP A 678 -5.65 -10.56 23.75
CA ASP A 678 -5.94 -11.50 24.83
C ASP A 678 -5.50 -10.94 26.18
N LYS A 679 -6.33 -11.08 27.22
CA LYS A 679 -6.09 -10.42 28.52
C LYS A 679 -4.80 -10.88 29.20
N ASP A 680 -4.38 -12.11 28.93
CA ASP A 680 -3.20 -12.73 29.55
C ASP A 680 -1.92 -12.58 28.72
N ASN A 681 -1.98 -11.99 27.51
CA ASN A 681 -0.84 -11.82 26.61
C ASN A 681 -0.95 -10.53 25.80
N GLN A 682 -0.86 -9.39 26.48
CA GLN A 682 -0.97 -8.06 25.89
C GLN A 682 0.37 -7.64 25.27
N ILE A 683 0.45 -7.70 23.94
CA ILE A 683 1.63 -7.27 23.17
C ILE A 683 1.28 -6.00 22.39
N ILE A 684 2.05 -4.94 22.61
CA ILE A 684 1.92 -3.66 21.91
C ILE A 684 3.24 -3.38 21.18
N HIS A 685 3.15 -3.18 19.88
CA HIS A 685 4.22 -2.63 19.07
C HIS A 685 4.19 -1.12 19.15
N THR A 686 5.32 -0.50 19.50
CA THR A 686 5.44 0.95 19.56
C THR A 686 6.46 1.46 18.56
N VAL A 687 6.11 2.53 17.86
CA VAL A 687 7.00 3.26 16.96
C VAL A 687 7.11 4.68 17.49
N TRP A 688 8.34 5.16 17.69
CA TRP A 688 8.64 6.51 18.12
C TRP A 688 9.37 7.26 17.02
N ARG A 689 8.92 8.49 16.78
CA ARG A 689 9.57 9.42 15.87
C ARG A 689 9.91 10.69 16.61
N ASP A 690 11.17 11.10 16.57
CA ASP A 690 11.61 12.38 17.12
C ASP A 690 10.98 13.52 16.30
N ILE A 691 10.28 14.45 16.95
CA ILE A 691 9.60 15.58 16.32
C ILE A 691 10.20 16.94 16.75
N THR A 692 11.41 16.92 17.30
CA THR A 692 12.12 18.11 17.78
C THR A 692 12.23 19.17 16.68
N GLU A 693 12.70 18.80 15.50
CA GLU A 693 12.86 19.71 14.34
C GLU A 693 11.53 20.33 13.91
N ARG A 694 10.45 19.52 13.88
CA ARG A 694 9.11 19.98 13.55
C ARG A 694 8.61 21.02 14.56
N LYS A 695 8.78 20.77 15.86
CA LYS A 695 8.38 21.72 16.92
C LYS A 695 9.18 23.01 16.87
N GLN A 696 10.48 22.93 16.59
CA GLN A 696 11.34 24.12 16.42
C GLN A 696 10.90 24.96 15.23
N ALA A 697 10.52 24.33 14.10
CA ALA A 697 10.02 25.04 12.93
C ALA A 697 8.64 25.70 13.18
N GLU A 698 7.74 25.02 13.89
CA GLU A 698 6.43 25.58 14.28
C GLU A 698 6.60 26.82 15.18
N GLU A 699 7.49 26.78 16.18
CA GLU A 699 7.74 27.92 17.07
C GLU A 699 8.47 29.06 16.35
N ALA A 700 9.43 28.76 15.48
CA ALA A 700 10.11 29.76 14.64
C ALA A 700 9.12 30.51 13.73
N LEU A 701 8.15 29.79 13.14
CA LEU A 701 7.08 30.40 12.33
C LEU A 701 6.21 31.34 13.17
N LYS A 702 5.80 30.89 14.37
CA LYS A 702 4.98 31.69 15.28
C LYS A 702 5.71 32.96 15.76
N GLN A 703 6.99 32.85 16.06
CA GLN A 703 7.83 33.98 16.43
C GLN A 703 8.02 34.95 15.25
N SER A 704 8.19 34.44 14.02
CA SER A 704 8.26 35.25 12.81
C SER A 704 6.95 36.03 12.55
N GLU A 705 5.79 35.39 12.71
CA GLU A 705 4.48 36.07 12.56
C GLU A 705 4.33 37.22 13.58
N LYS A 706 4.70 36.96 14.85
CA LYS A 706 4.67 37.99 15.89
C LYS A 706 5.58 39.17 15.56
N ASN A 707 6.84 38.90 15.18
CA ASN A 707 7.80 39.93 14.82
C ASN A 707 7.31 40.80 13.66
N TYR A 708 6.68 40.21 12.62
CA TYR A 708 6.08 40.95 11.51
C TYR A 708 4.96 41.90 11.99
N ARG A 709 4.02 41.39 12.80
CA ARG A 709 2.88 42.18 13.29
C ARG A 709 3.35 43.35 14.16
N ASP A 710 4.39 43.15 14.96
CA ASP A 710 4.96 44.18 15.82
C ASP A 710 5.64 45.28 14.99
N ILE A 711 6.47 44.93 13.99
CA ILE A 711 7.14 45.91 13.12
C ILE A 711 6.12 46.70 12.29
N PHE A 712 5.15 46.01 11.67
CA PHE A 712 4.15 46.63 10.81
C PHE A 712 3.30 47.65 11.58
N ASN A 713 2.85 47.30 12.78
CA ASN A 713 1.97 48.17 13.58
C ASN A 713 2.69 49.23 14.42
N ASN A 714 3.97 49.07 14.74
CA ASN A 714 4.74 50.07 15.48
C ASN A 714 5.31 51.19 14.59
N ALA A 715 5.23 51.06 13.27
CA ALA A 715 5.62 52.13 12.35
C ALA A 715 4.67 53.34 12.48
N THR A 716 5.24 54.52 12.72
CA THR A 716 4.50 55.78 12.83
C THR A 716 3.90 56.22 11.49
N ASP A 717 4.60 55.94 10.39
CA ASP A 717 4.11 56.25 9.05
C ASP A 717 2.92 55.38 8.66
N ALA A 718 2.06 55.91 7.79
CA ALA A 718 0.95 55.14 7.26
C ALA A 718 1.49 54.13 6.23
N ILE A 719 1.39 52.84 6.58
CA ILE A 719 1.72 51.73 5.69
C ILE A 719 0.43 51.02 5.32
N TYR A 720 0.19 50.87 4.03
CA TYR A 720 -0.93 50.10 3.52
C TYR A 720 -0.53 49.22 2.35
N ILE A 721 -1.07 48.01 2.35
CA ILE A 721 -0.83 46.95 1.37
C ILE A 721 -2.01 46.93 0.41
N GLN A 722 -1.74 46.86 -0.89
CA GLN A 722 -2.76 46.95 -1.93
C GLN A 722 -2.60 45.86 -2.99
N ASP A 723 -3.69 45.45 -3.62
CA ASP A 723 -3.68 44.58 -4.80
C ASP A 723 -3.30 45.35 -6.08
N ARG A 724 -3.25 44.65 -7.23
CA ARG A 724 -2.95 45.24 -8.55
C ARG A 724 -3.99 46.27 -8.99
N GLU A 725 -5.22 46.20 -8.48
CA GLU A 725 -6.32 47.12 -8.77
C GLU A 725 -6.44 48.25 -7.72
N CYS A 726 -5.37 48.50 -6.96
CA CYS A 726 -5.28 49.55 -5.94
C CYS A 726 -6.18 49.34 -4.72
N ARG A 727 -6.76 48.15 -4.50
CA ARG A 727 -7.61 47.90 -3.33
C ARG A 727 -6.78 47.58 -2.11
N PHE A 728 -7.12 48.15 -0.96
CA PHE A 728 -6.42 47.85 0.29
C PHE A 728 -6.65 46.40 0.72
N LEU A 729 -5.57 45.66 0.94
CA LEU A 729 -5.55 44.31 1.50
C LEU A 729 -5.23 44.33 3.00
N ASP A 730 -4.42 45.29 3.44
CA ASP A 730 -4.10 45.51 4.84
C ASP A 730 -3.64 46.95 5.08
N VAL A 731 -3.78 47.45 6.30
CA VAL A 731 -3.28 48.75 6.75
C VAL A 731 -2.71 48.64 8.16
N ASN A 732 -1.63 49.37 8.45
CA ASN A 732 -1.05 49.42 9.78
C ASN A 732 -1.75 50.43 10.70
N ARG A 733 -1.30 50.48 11.96
CA ARG A 733 -1.81 51.46 12.93
C ARG A 733 -1.60 52.91 12.50
N GLY A 734 -0.44 53.24 11.91
CA GLY A 734 -0.16 54.59 11.41
C GLY A 734 -1.17 55.09 10.36
N ALA A 735 -1.65 54.20 9.47
CA ALA A 735 -2.68 54.54 8.49
C ALA A 735 -4.06 54.79 9.13
N ILE A 736 -4.42 53.99 10.14
CA ILE A 736 -5.65 54.17 10.92
C ILE A 736 -5.62 55.53 11.61
N GLU A 737 -4.50 55.86 12.27
CA GLU A 737 -4.31 57.13 12.98
C GLU A 737 -4.29 58.34 12.02
N MET A 738 -3.60 58.24 10.88
CA MET A 738 -3.49 59.33 9.90
C MET A 738 -4.85 59.73 9.30
N TYR A 739 -5.70 58.77 8.91
CA TYR A 739 -6.96 59.08 8.22
C TYR A 739 -8.21 59.02 9.12
N GLY A 740 -8.11 58.41 10.31
CA GLY A 740 -9.22 58.31 11.28
C GLY A 740 -10.29 57.27 10.91
N TYR A 741 -9.98 56.33 10.01
CA TYR A 741 -10.85 55.20 9.66
C TYR A 741 -10.36 53.92 10.33
N PRO A 742 -11.25 53.04 10.82
CA PRO A 742 -10.85 51.73 11.31
C PRO A 742 -10.35 50.85 10.15
N LYS A 743 -9.49 49.87 10.44
CA LYS A 743 -8.87 48.99 9.43
C LYS A 743 -9.89 48.37 8.47
N GLU A 744 -11.01 47.89 9.01
CA GLU A 744 -12.08 47.21 8.27
C GLU A 744 -12.70 48.11 7.19
N PHE A 745 -12.64 49.43 7.37
CA PHE A 745 -13.15 50.38 6.38
C PHE A 745 -12.26 50.45 5.14
N PHE A 746 -10.94 50.28 5.28
CA PHE A 746 -10.02 50.32 4.15
C PHE A 746 -10.18 49.09 3.26
N LEU A 747 -10.33 47.91 3.85
CA LEU A 747 -10.25 46.62 3.16
C LEU A 747 -11.18 46.57 1.93
N GLY A 748 -10.60 46.27 0.77
CA GLY A 748 -11.29 46.15 -0.51
C GLY A 748 -11.61 47.49 -1.23
N LYS A 749 -11.40 48.65 -0.60
CA LYS A 749 -11.61 49.97 -1.22
C LYS A 749 -10.37 50.47 -1.95
N THR A 750 -10.54 51.35 -2.92
CA THR A 750 -9.45 52.09 -3.59
C THR A 750 -9.13 53.40 -2.84
N PRO A 751 -8.00 54.07 -3.10
CA PRO A 751 -7.60 55.30 -2.40
C PRO A 751 -8.41 56.54 -2.75
N GLU A 752 -9.43 56.42 -3.61
CA GLU A 752 -10.25 57.53 -4.08
C GLU A 752 -10.94 58.27 -2.93
N PHE A 753 -11.43 57.54 -1.92
CA PHE A 753 -12.06 58.15 -0.75
C PHE A 753 -11.08 58.93 0.13
N LEU A 754 -9.78 58.70 -0.02
CA LEU A 754 -8.73 59.44 0.67
C LEU A 754 -8.29 60.67 -0.12
N SER A 755 -8.76 60.87 -1.35
CA SER A 755 -8.35 61.97 -2.22
C SER A 755 -9.12 63.25 -1.92
N ALA A 756 -8.41 64.34 -1.69
CA ALA A 756 -9.02 65.67 -1.62
C ALA A 756 -9.67 66.06 -2.97
N PRO A 757 -10.92 66.56 -2.98
CA PRO A 757 -11.65 66.89 -4.20
C PRO A 757 -10.88 67.89 -5.10
N GLY A 758 -10.67 67.54 -6.37
CA GLY A 758 -10.05 68.41 -7.38
C GLY A 758 -8.56 68.70 -7.18
N LYS A 759 -7.88 68.04 -6.23
CA LYS A 759 -6.46 68.27 -5.91
C LYS A 759 -5.51 67.19 -6.42
N ASN A 760 -6.04 66.05 -6.87
CA ASN A 760 -5.26 64.91 -7.33
C ASN A 760 -5.76 64.39 -8.68
N ASP A 761 -4.84 63.90 -9.51
CA ASP A 761 -5.16 63.14 -10.73
C ASP A 761 -5.20 61.64 -10.41
N LEU A 762 -6.41 61.13 -10.19
CA LEU A 762 -6.64 59.74 -9.78
C LEU A 762 -6.22 58.72 -10.84
N ASN A 763 -6.32 59.07 -12.13
CA ASN A 763 -5.89 58.18 -13.22
C ASN A 763 -4.36 58.04 -13.21
N LYS A 764 -3.65 59.16 -13.01
CA LYS A 764 -2.19 59.16 -12.87
C LYS A 764 -1.73 58.38 -11.65
N ILE A 765 -2.45 58.51 -10.53
CA ILE A 765 -2.14 57.78 -9.28
C ILE A 765 -2.40 56.28 -9.42
N ALA A 766 -3.50 55.87 -10.05
CA ALA A 766 -3.74 54.46 -10.36
C ALA A 766 -2.64 53.89 -11.28
N GLY A 767 -2.14 54.70 -12.22
CA GLY A 767 -0.95 54.39 -13.02
C GLY A 767 0.28 54.15 -12.15
N PHE A 768 0.55 55.00 -11.15
CA PHE A 768 1.69 54.84 -10.26
C PHE A 768 1.64 53.57 -9.40
N VAL A 769 0.45 53.15 -8.94
CA VAL A 769 0.28 51.90 -8.20
C VAL A 769 0.50 50.69 -9.12
N LYS A 770 0.01 50.74 -10.37
CA LYS A 770 0.29 49.70 -11.37
C LYS A 770 1.78 49.62 -11.73
N ASP A 771 2.43 50.77 -11.91
CA ASP A 771 3.88 50.86 -12.12
C ASP A 771 4.62 50.22 -10.94
N ALA A 772 4.22 50.53 -9.71
CA ALA A 772 4.79 49.95 -8.50
C ALA A 772 4.55 48.44 -8.41
N PHE A 773 3.37 47.93 -8.80
CA PHE A 773 3.09 46.48 -8.88
C PHE A 773 4.02 45.78 -9.88
N ASN A 774 4.36 46.46 -10.97
CA ASN A 774 5.30 45.99 -11.99
C ASN A 774 6.79 46.23 -11.61
N GLY A 775 7.08 46.71 -10.38
CA GLY A 775 8.44 46.91 -9.87
C GLY A 775 9.00 48.33 -9.99
N ILE A 776 8.29 49.26 -10.64
CA ILE A 776 8.75 50.64 -10.82
C ILE A 776 8.27 51.49 -9.63
N SER A 777 9.14 51.67 -8.63
CA SER A 777 8.81 52.52 -7.47
C SER A 777 8.74 53.99 -7.87
N ARG A 778 7.69 54.68 -7.42
CA ARG A 778 7.51 56.12 -7.63
C ARG A 778 7.14 56.81 -6.32
N GLN A 779 7.65 58.04 -6.20
CA GLN A 779 7.30 58.96 -5.13
C GLN A 779 6.50 60.11 -5.74
N TYR A 780 5.37 60.44 -5.13
CA TYR A 780 4.49 61.49 -5.61
C TYR A 780 3.77 62.21 -4.46
N ASP A 781 3.49 63.49 -4.67
CA ASP A 781 2.63 64.27 -3.79
C ASP A 781 1.18 63.82 -3.96
N PHE A 782 0.46 63.74 -2.85
CA PHE A 782 -0.96 63.43 -2.82
C PHE A 782 -1.65 64.27 -1.74
N TRP A 783 -2.76 64.90 -2.08
CA TRP A 783 -3.59 65.62 -1.12
C TRP A 783 -4.62 64.69 -0.49
N GLY A 784 -4.37 64.30 0.76
CA GLY A 784 -5.26 63.46 1.56
C GLY A 784 -6.45 64.22 2.12
N ILE A 785 -7.57 63.51 2.35
CA ILE A 785 -8.67 63.97 3.20
C ILE A 785 -8.87 62.97 4.35
N LYS A 786 -8.92 63.48 5.58
CA LYS A 786 -9.22 62.69 6.79
C LYS A 786 -10.72 62.49 6.94
N LYS A 787 -11.14 61.54 7.79
CA LYS A 787 -12.56 61.30 8.11
C LYS A 787 -13.31 62.54 8.62
N ASN A 788 -12.62 63.46 9.29
CA ASN A 788 -13.18 64.73 9.80
C ASN A 788 -13.29 65.83 8.73
N GLY A 789 -12.88 65.58 7.49
CA GLY A 789 -12.89 66.53 6.38
C GLY A 789 -11.63 67.38 6.22
N GLU A 790 -10.64 67.24 7.11
CA GLU A 790 -9.37 67.97 7.03
C GLU A 790 -8.57 67.52 5.80
N VAL A 791 -8.15 68.49 4.97
CA VAL A 791 -7.30 68.26 3.79
C VAL A 791 -5.85 68.53 4.15
N PHE A 792 -4.97 67.59 3.81
CA PHE A 792 -3.54 67.67 4.15
C PHE A 792 -2.65 67.13 3.02
N PRO A 793 -1.47 67.70 2.79
CA PRO A 793 -0.52 67.15 1.84
C PRO A 793 0.22 65.96 2.47
N LYS A 794 0.34 64.88 1.72
CA LYS A 794 1.21 63.75 2.04
C LYS A 794 2.12 63.43 0.86
N ILE A 795 3.25 62.82 1.16
CA ILE A 795 4.08 62.18 0.15
C ILE A 795 3.84 60.69 0.19
N VAL A 796 3.63 60.11 -0.99
CA VAL A 796 3.29 58.69 -1.14
C VAL A 796 4.40 58.02 -1.93
N ARG A 797 4.92 56.93 -1.39
CA ARG A 797 5.89 56.06 -2.05
C ARG A 797 5.33 54.65 -2.12
N SER A 798 5.16 54.14 -3.33
CA SER A 798 4.67 52.79 -3.58
C SER A 798 5.80 51.93 -4.15
N GLN A 799 5.86 50.69 -3.70
CA GLN A 799 6.82 49.70 -4.19
C GLN A 799 6.21 48.31 -4.24
N LYS A 800 6.73 47.44 -5.11
CA LYS A 800 6.37 46.03 -5.15
C LYS A 800 6.76 45.38 -3.83
N GLY A 801 5.88 44.56 -3.28
CA GLY A 801 6.16 43.72 -2.14
C GLY A 801 5.46 42.37 -2.26
N ILE A 802 5.70 41.51 -1.27
CA ILE A 802 5.02 40.22 -1.16
C ILE A 802 4.30 40.20 0.18
N TYR A 803 2.99 39.91 0.15
CA TYR A 803 2.18 39.77 1.36
C TYR A 803 1.39 38.47 1.28
N LEU A 804 1.58 37.60 2.27
CA LEU A 804 0.99 36.25 2.33
C LEU A 804 1.22 35.43 1.04
N GLY A 805 2.43 35.51 0.47
CA GLY A 805 2.82 34.79 -0.76
C GLY A 805 2.23 35.36 -2.05
N LYS A 806 1.57 36.53 -2.02
CA LYS A 806 1.04 37.20 -3.21
C LYS A 806 1.78 38.49 -3.50
N ALA A 807 2.06 38.75 -4.78
CA ALA A 807 2.54 40.05 -5.23
C ALA A 807 1.51 41.13 -4.88
N VAL A 808 1.97 42.19 -4.23
CA VAL A 808 1.17 43.32 -3.76
C VAL A 808 1.95 44.63 -3.93
N VAL A 809 1.27 45.75 -3.77
CA VAL A 809 1.91 47.05 -3.62
C VAL A 809 1.96 47.42 -2.14
N VAL A 810 3.16 47.64 -1.61
CA VAL A 810 3.36 48.21 -0.29
C VAL A 810 3.55 49.71 -0.46
N THR A 811 2.65 50.48 0.15
CA THR A 811 2.66 51.94 0.03
C THR A 811 2.91 52.58 1.38
N PHE A 812 3.88 53.48 1.42
CA PHE A 812 4.21 54.34 2.54
C PHE A 812 3.65 55.73 2.26
N ALA A 813 2.94 56.29 3.23
CA ALA A 813 2.40 57.63 3.19
C ALA A 813 2.87 58.40 4.42
N ILE A 814 3.49 59.56 4.17
CA ILE A 814 4.00 60.44 5.22
C ILE A 814 3.27 61.78 5.09
N ASP A 815 2.66 62.26 6.16
CA ASP A 815 2.06 63.60 6.23
C ASP A 815 3.18 64.65 6.20
N ILE A 816 3.14 65.57 5.24
CA ILE A 816 4.15 66.61 5.05
C ILE A 816 3.62 68.01 5.39
N THR A 817 2.52 68.10 6.15
CA THR A 817 1.89 69.37 6.55
C THR A 817 2.86 70.29 7.28
N GLU A 818 3.57 69.78 8.30
CA GLU A 818 4.53 70.58 9.07
C GLU A 818 5.70 71.02 8.19
N ARG A 819 6.18 70.13 7.32
CA ARG A 819 7.25 70.45 6.38
C ARG A 819 6.86 71.57 5.41
N LYS A 820 5.66 71.53 4.80
CA LYS A 820 5.20 72.60 3.90
C LYS A 820 5.02 73.93 4.64
N LYS A 821 4.52 73.92 5.88
CA LYS A 821 4.44 75.14 6.72
C LYS A 821 5.83 75.70 7.05
N ALA A 822 6.81 74.84 7.34
CA ALA A 822 8.19 75.25 7.60
C ALA A 822 8.84 75.84 6.35
N GLU A 823 8.65 75.23 5.17
CA GLU A 823 9.16 75.74 3.88
C GLU A 823 8.56 77.11 3.52
N GLU A 824 7.25 77.32 3.74
CA GLU A 824 6.62 78.63 3.54
C GLU A 824 7.13 79.68 4.52
N THR A 825 7.29 79.31 5.79
CA THR A 825 7.86 80.20 6.81
C THR A 825 9.30 80.58 6.45
N LEU A 826 10.09 79.62 5.97
CA LEU A 826 11.47 79.84 5.56
C LEU A 826 11.55 80.74 4.32
N LYS A 827 10.69 80.52 3.31
CA LYS A 827 10.58 81.43 2.15
C LYS A 827 10.21 82.84 2.56
N LYS A 828 9.27 83.00 3.50
CA LYS A 828 8.87 84.31 4.02
C LYS A 828 10.04 85.00 4.73
N ARG A 829 10.76 84.26 5.60
CA ARG A 829 11.95 84.77 6.30
C ARG A 829 13.11 85.09 5.36
N MET A 830 13.36 84.28 4.34
CA MET A 830 14.38 84.57 3.32
C MET A 830 14.07 85.88 2.60
N LYS A 831 12.80 86.10 2.23
CA LYS A 831 12.37 87.34 1.58
C LYS A 831 12.48 88.56 2.51
N GLU A 832 12.21 88.40 3.80
CA GLU A 832 12.44 89.45 4.81
C GLU A 832 13.94 89.73 5.01
N LEU A 833 14.78 88.69 4.95
CA LEU A 833 16.24 88.84 5.05
C LEU A 833 16.84 89.54 3.84
N GLU A 834 16.38 89.24 2.62
CA GLU A 834 16.79 89.95 1.40
C GLU A 834 16.50 91.44 1.51
N ILE A 835 15.28 91.81 1.93
CA ILE A 835 14.90 93.22 2.14
C ILE A 835 15.76 93.88 3.23
N PHE A 836 16.05 93.18 4.33
CA PHE A 836 16.90 93.71 5.39
C PHE A 836 18.36 93.87 4.94
N ASN A 837 18.87 92.91 4.16
CA ASN A 837 20.22 92.96 3.61
C ASN A 837 20.38 94.16 2.66
N ASP A 838 19.42 94.36 1.75
CA ASP A 838 19.41 95.50 0.84
C ASP A 838 19.37 96.84 1.60
N ALA A 839 18.61 96.92 2.70
CA ALA A 839 18.56 98.12 3.55
C ALA A 839 19.87 98.34 4.33
N ALA A 840 20.51 97.27 4.82
CA ALA A 840 21.78 97.35 5.55
C ALA A 840 22.94 97.76 4.64
N VAL A 841 23.02 97.19 3.43
CA VAL A 841 24.01 97.57 2.41
C VAL A 841 23.85 99.04 2.04
N ASN A 842 22.63 99.51 1.77
CA ASN A 842 22.37 100.93 1.48
C ASN A 842 22.75 101.87 2.64
N ARG A 843 22.52 101.45 3.89
CA ARG A 843 22.94 102.24 5.07
C ARG A 843 24.47 102.32 5.19
N GLU A 844 25.17 101.21 4.97
CA GLU A 844 26.64 101.20 5.06
C GLU A 844 27.26 102.03 3.92
N ILE A 845 26.68 102.01 2.71
CA ILE A 845 27.05 102.91 1.61
C ILE A 845 26.93 104.39 2.04
N MET A 846 25.78 104.81 2.60
CA MET A 846 25.60 106.19 3.06
C MET A 846 26.56 106.57 4.20
N LEU A 847 26.82 105.66 5.16
CA LEU A 847 27.76 105.91 6.24
C LEU A 847 29.19 106.06 5.72
N ASN A 848 29.55 105.30 4.68
CA ASN A 848 30.85 105.36 4.05
C ASN A 848 31.04 106.67 3.26
N GLU A 849 29.98 107.16 2.59
CA GLU A 849 29.95 108.50 1.99
C GLU A 849 30.10 109.60 3.06
N ALA A 850 29.37 109.50 4.17
CA ALA A 850 29.48 110.47 5.26
C ALA A 850 30.88 110.45 5.92
N ARG A 851 31.49 109.27 6.12
CA ARG A 851 32.88 109.15 6.61
C ARG A 851 33.86 109.83 5.66
N LYS A 852 33.64 109.69 4.35
CA LYS A 852 34.45 110.36 3.32
C LYS A 852 34.33 111.88 3.41
N GLU A 853 33.11 112.42 3.48
CA GLU A 853 32.89 113.87 3.65
C GLU A 853 33.53 114.41 4.94
N ILE A 854 33.42 113.67 6.05
CA ILE A 854 34.02 114.08 7.33
C ILE A 854 35.56 114.09 7.23
N ASN A 855 36.17 113.10 6.59
CA ASN A 855 37.62 113.09 6.39
C ASN A 855 38.08 114.26 5.50
N GLU A 856 37.35 114.56 4.41
CA GLU A 856 37.64 115.71 3.53
C GLU A 856 37.52 117.05 4.29
N LEU A 857 36.57 117.17 5.21
CA LEU A 857 36.43 118.34 6.08
C LEU A 857 37.56 118.45 7.12
N LEU A 858 38.00 117.33 7.71
CA LEU A 858 39.12 117.30 8.65
C LEU A 858 40.44 117.71 7.98
N GLU A 859 40.65 117.25 6.75
CA GLU A 859 41.82 117.60 5.94
C GLU A 859 41.85 119.11 5.63
N LYS A 860 40.70 119.71 5.27
CA LYS A 860 40.57 121.16 5.10
C LYS A 860 40.85 121.97 6.37
N LEU A 861 40.70 121.36 7.55
CA LEU A 861 41.00 121.96 8.85
C LEU A 861 42.45 121.67 9.32
N GLY A 862 43.28 121.04 8.48
CA GLY A 862 44.68 120.71 8.79
C GLY A 862 44.84 119.57 9.80
N LYS A 863 43.83 118.71 9.95
CA LYS A 863 43.85 117.54 10.83
C LYS A 863 43.89 116.25 10.03
N GLU A 864 44.52 115.21 10.58
CA GLU A 864 44.59 113.90 9.94
C GLU A 864 43.19 113.25 9.80
N PRO A 865 42.96 112.45 8.75
CA PRO A 865 41.71 111.73 8.55
C PRO A 865 41.46 110.75 9.70
N LYS A 866 40.21 110.69 10.16
CA LYS A 866 39.83 109.98 11.39
C LYS A 866 39.15 108.63 11.11
N TYR A 867 38.56 108.46 9.93
CA TYR A 867 37.74 107.30 9.61
C TYR A 867 38.30 106.52 8.42
N GLU A 868 38.19 105.19 8.44
CA GLU A 868 38.63 104.34 7.34
C GLU A 868 37.47 104.15 6.34
N ILE A 869 37.76 104.28 5.03
CA ILE A 869 36.75 104.16 3.96
C ILE A 869 36.80 102.74 3.40
N VAL A 870 35.66 102.05 3.45
CA VAL A 870 35.53 100.68 2.93
C VAL A 870 35.46 100.74 1.40
N LYS A 871 36.15 99.84 0.68
CA LYS A 871 36.12 99.83 -0.79
C LYS A 871 34.76 99.30 -1.29
N GLN A 872 34.27 99.89 -2.37
CA GLN A 872 32.94 99.57 -2.92
C GLN A 872 32.79 98.11 -3.39
N GLN A 873 33.88 97.42 -3.72
CA GLN A 873 33.90 96.00 -4.05
C GLN A 873 33.69 95.08 -2.84
N ASP A 874 33.91 95.57 -1.62
CA ASP A 874 33.73 94.79 -0.38
C ASP A 874 32.32 94.99 0.21
N LEU A 875 31.46 95.76 -0.46
CA LEU A 875 30.09 96.12 -0.04
C LEU A 875 28.98 95.42 -0.84
N SER A 876 29.32 94.63 -1.87
CA SER A 876 28.37 93.93 -2.76
C SER A 876 28.04 92.51 -2.31
#